data_AF-A0A0P6IK24-F1
#
_entry.id   AF-A0A0P6IK24-F1
#
_cell.length_a   1.000
_cell.length_b   1.000
_cell.length_c   1.000
_cell.angle_alpha   90.00
_cell.angle_beta   90.00
_cell.angle_gamma   90.00
#
_symmetry.space_group_name_H-M   'P 1'
#
loop_
_entity.id
_entity.type
_entity.pdbx_description
1 polymer ?
#
loop_
_entity_poly.entity_id
_entity_poly.type
_entity_poly.pdbx_seq_one_letter_code
_entity_poly.pdbx_strand_id
1 'polypeptide(L)'
;MKVEEMLEKFRSETLSSIEALRFPTALYWAEKAVTASDGSFQDVYMLGKCMYFCKQYHRAAKLITQAHLDEKHLNCKHLAAQCLYEAQMYAEALQLLKNDHMWNDTGLQNQKPQMGDSASPTQQHSVHSSMYLLRGKVHEAMDNRIPAIEDYKMALKLDVYCSEAFEMLVRHEMLTPEEENDLLEHLPFDEQCTSYEDEAKLLRALYTDQVRKYCKPEERAPSSELMPLRKNLSIRVNHAQRMLNGCDYRGCFNMLQEIMKADPNHQACLPIYITCLVAMKNSQILFTLSHRLVDSEPDNATSWFSVGCYYYVIGRFEESRKYLHKATTLDRNLGAAWLMRGHAFAAENEHDQAMAAYFKASQLMRGSHLPMLYVGLEHGLMSNVRLANSFFNQAHSLAPDDPFVLHELGTVAYQNGDYQLAEKCFLQAVDMVSSMRHTTSSGDSNDFPMDDTWEPLLNNLGHVCRKLKKYDQAIDFHQKALLVSPMRASTFAALGYVYALTLKYDQAIEYFQKALALKRDDTFSTTMLNSVLEAYLNEAPAFLGAPKEIPPPVTNLAETSGNRHVLATPGISKRLMASTSAMEVSNMSMPDISEEDVIQMDTPGYYLDARDEDSVLSGIGSLRTPSDALVTPANSGTVGFGFRPGELGRGHMRQTSETIEEDTPDIIQRR
;
A
#
# COMPACT_ATOMS: atom_id res chain seq x y z
N MET A 1 26.25 -29.69 -54.84
CA MET A 1 26.17 -31.10 -54.42
C MET A 1 26.98 -31.39 -53.15
N LYS A 2 28.29 -31.74 -53.18
CA LYS A 2 29.01 -32.11 -51.93
C LYS A 2 29.01 -31.01 -50.84
N VAL A 3 29.08 -29.74 -51.22
CA VAL A 3 29.10 -28.61 -50.27
C VAL A 3 27.71 -28.34 -49.68
N GLU A 4 26.64 -28.42 -50.48
CA GLU A 4 25.26 -28.24 -50.01
C GLU A 4 24.83 -29.37 -49.06
N GLU A 5 25.17 -30.63 -49.38
CA GLU A 5 24.92 -31.76 -48.47
C GLU A 5 25.69 -31.63 -47.15
N MET A 6 26.93 -31.12 -47.19
CA MET A 6 27.69 -30.81 -45.98
C MET A 6 27.09 -29.65 -45.18
N LEU A 7 26.59 -28.61 -45.86
CA LEU A 7 25.92 -27.47 -45.24
C LEU A 7 24.62 -27.88 -44.54
N GLU A 8 23.77 -28.66 -45.20
CA GLU A 8 22.55 -29.19 -44.59
C GLU A 8 22.87 -30.08 -43.39
N LYS A 9 23.93 -30.89 -43.49
CA LYS A 9 24.41 -31.69 -42.35
C LYS A 9 24.84 -30.79 -41.20
N PHE A 10 25.64 -29.75 -41.44
CA PHE A 10 26.05 -28.82 -40.38
C PHE A 10 24.85 -28.11 -39.76
N ARG A 11 23.87 -27.65 -40.55
CA ARG A 11 22.62 -27.05 -40.03
C ARG A 11 21.85 -28.04 -39.16
N SER A 12 21.67 -29.29 -39.60
CA SER A 12 20.98 -30.32 -38.82
C SER A 12 21.69 -30.63 -37.49
N GLU A 13 23.02 -30.71 -37.49
CA GLU A 13 23.82 -30.96 -36.29
C GLU A 13 23.79 -29.76 -35.34
N THR A 14 23.72 -28.52 -35.85
CA THR A 14 23.53 -27.33 -35.01
C THR A 14 22.18 -27.35 -34.31
N LEU A 15 21.10 -27.65 -35.05
CA LEU A 15 19.75 -27.72 -34.49
C LEU A 15 19.63 -28.84 -33.46
N SER A 16 20.11 -30.04 -33.78
CA SER A 16 20.14 -31.17 -32.84
C SER A 16 20.98 -30.86 -31.60
N SER A 17 22.09 -30.12 -31.75
CA SER A 17 22.91 -29.70 -30.61
C SER A 17 22.21 -28.67 -29.72
N ILE A 18 21.42 -27.76 -30.30
CA ILE A 18 20.60 -26.79 -29.56
C ILE A 18 19.49 -27.54 -28.80
N GLU A 19 18.79 -28.46 -29.46
CA GLU A 19 17.76 -29.30 -28.84
C GLU A 19 18.34 -30.15 -27.70
N ALA A 20 19.58 -30.63 -27.84
CA ALA A 20 20.30 -31.36 -26.81
C ALA A 20 20.96 -30.47 -25.72
N LEU A 21 20.72 -29.14 -25.74
CA LEU A 21 21.29 -28.15 -24.82
C LEU A 21 22.83 -28.12 -24.77
N ARG A 22 23.51 -28.58 -25.83
CA ARG A 22 24.97 -28.54 -25.96
C ARG A 22 25.40 -27.31 -26.76
N PHE A 23 25.30 -26.15 -26.12
CA PHE A 23 25.55 -24.86 -26.79
C PHE A 23 26.98 -24.69 -27.34
N PRO A 24 28.07 -25.14 -26.69
CA PRO A 24 29.41 -25.03 -27.26
C PRO A 24 29.62 -25.85 -28.53
N THR A 25 29.00 -27.04 -28.62
CA THR A 25 29.08 -27.87 -29.84
C THR A 25 28.22 -27.28 -30.95
N ALA A 26 27.05 -26.73 -30.61
CA ALA A 26 26.22 -26.00 -31.56
C ALA A 26 26.97 -24.80 -32.14
N LEU A 27 27.67 -24.02 -31.30
CA LEU A 27 28.48 -22.89 -31.72
C LEU A 27 29.58 -23.31 -32.71
N TYR A 28 30.30 -24.40 -32.42
CA TYR A 28 31.36 -24.91 -33.30
C TYR A 28 30.84 -25.24 -34.70
N TRP A 29 29.73 -25.99 -34.80
CA TRP A 29 29.16 -26.37 -36.09
C TRP A 29 28.53 -25.17 -36.82
N ALA A 30 27.95 -24.22 -36.09
CA ALA A 30 27.38 -23.00 -36.66
C ALA A 30 28.45 -22.11 -37.30
N GLU A 31 29.63 -21.99 -36.68
CA GLU A 31 30.76 -21.28 -37.29
C GLU A 31 31.18 -21.92 -38.62
N LYS A 32 31.23 -23.26 -38.68
CA LYS A 32 31.56 -23.97 -39.93
C LYS A 32 30.47 -23.81 -41.00
N ALA A 33 29.20 -23.80 -40.60
CA ALA A 33 28.09 -23.56 -41.51
C ALA A 33 28.18 -22.16 -42.14
N VAL A 34 28.42 -21.11 -41.34
CA VAL A 34 28.56 -19.72 -41.85
C VAL A 34 29.72 -19.58 -42.82
N THR A 35 30.86 -20.22 -42.54
CA THR A 35 32.02 -20.18 -43.46
C THR A 35 31.77 -20.93 -44.75
N ALA A 36 30.95 -21.99 -44.72
CA ALA A 36 30.66 -22.79 -45.91
C ALA A 36 29.54 -22.18 -46.76
N SER A 37 28.71 -21.30 -46.19
CA SER A 37 27.60 -20.62 -46.89
C SER A 37 27.93 -19.18 -47.31
N ASP A 38 29.20 -18.78 -47.20
CA ASP A 38 29.70 -17.43 -47.50
C ASP A 38 28.86 -16.30 -46.84
N GLY A 39 28.41 -16.53 -45.60
CA GLY A 39 27.71 -15.51 -44.82
C GLY A 39 26.21 -15.36 -45.08
N SER A 40 25.52 -16.45 -45.44
CA SER A 40 24.06 -16.46 -45.57
C SER A 40 23.34 -15.94 -44.30
N PHE A 41 22.24 -15.19 -44.47
CA PHE A 41 21.51 -14.57 -43.37
C PHE A 41 21.07 -15.59 -42.30
N GLN A 42 20.59 -16.76 -42.73
CA GLN A 42 20.02 -17.76 -41.83
C GLN A 42 21.11 -18.41 -40.98
N ASP A 43 22.28 -18.68 -41.56
CA ASP A 43 23.41 -19.26 -40.83
C ASP A 43 24.03 -18.25 -39.87
N VAL A 44 24.13 -16.97 -40.28
CA VAL A 44 24.58 -15.88 -39.41
C VAL A 44 23.63 -15.68 -38.22
N TYR A 45 22.32 -15.73 -38.46
CA TYR A 45 21.31 -15.68 -37.41
C TYR A 45 21.41 -16.87 -36.44
N MET A 46 21.58 -18.09 -36.96
CA MET A 46 21.75 -19.30 -36.15
C MET A 46 23.05 -19.26 -35.33
N LEU A 47 24.14 -18.74 -35.92
CA LEU A 47 25.39 -18.51 -35.21
C LEU A 47 25.22 -17.48 -34.08
N GLY A 48 24.54 -16.36 -34.35
CA GLY A 48 24.20 -15.36 -33.34
C GLY A 48 23.37 -15.95 -32.20
N LYS A 49 22.39 -16.81 -32.49
CA LYS A 49 21.61 -17.54 -31.48
C LYS A 49 22.48 -18.45 -30.61
N CYS A 50 23.39 -19.20 -31.22
CA CYS A 50 24.32 -20.06 -30.47
C CYS A 50 25.23 -19.23 -29.54
N MET A 51 25.72 -18.08 -30.02
CA MET A 51 26.51 -17.15 -29.20
C MET A 51 25.70 -16.57 -28.04
N TYR A 52 24.42 -16.25 -28.26
CA TYR A 52 23.49 -15.81 -27.21
C TYR A 52 23.35 -16.86 -26.10
N PHE A 53 23.08 -18.13 -26.46
CA PHE A 53 23.00 -19.20 -25.47
C PHE A 53 24.33 -19.48 -24.75
N CYS A 54 25.47 -19.22 -25.39
CA CYS A 54 26.79 -19.26 -24.77
C CYS A 54 27.11 -18.02 -23.91
N LYS A 55 26.16 -17.08 -23.73
CA LYS A 55 26.33 -15.80 -23.03
C LYS A 55 27.41 -14.88 -23.61
N GLN A 56 27.73 -15.03 -24.91
CA GLN A 56 28.69 -14.18 -25.63
C GLN A 56 27.96 -13.03 -26.34
N TYR A 57 27.24 -12.20 -25.57
CA TYR A 57 26.30 -11.22 -26.10
C TYR A 57 26.96 -10.14 -26.98
N HIS A 58 28.08 -9.56 -26.56
CA HIS A 58 28.80 -8.55 -27.35
C HIS A 58 29.30 -9.09 -28.69
N ARG A 59 29.74 -10.37 -28.73
CA ARG A 59 30.21 -11.02 -29.95
C ARG A 59 29.07 -11.21 -30.94
N ALA A 60 27.91 -11.65 -30.44
CA ALA A 60 26.71 -11.82 -31.25
C ALA A 60 26.20 -10.49 -31.84
N ALA A 61 26.07 -9.44 -31.01
CA ALA A 61 25.62 -8.12 -31.45
C ALA A 61 26.57 -7.51 -32.50
N LYS A 62 27.88 -7.61 -32.25
CA LYS A 62 28.91 -7.11 -33.19
C LYS A 62 28.89 -7.86 -34.53
N LEU A 63 28.68 -9.17 -34.50
CA LEU A 63 28.62 -9.99 -35.70
C LEU A 63 27.44 -9.59 -36.61
N ILE A 64 26.27 -9.30 -36.02
CA ILE A 64 25.08 -8.90 -36.77
C ILE A 64 25.23 -7.49 -37.34
N THR A 65 25.73 -6.54 -36.53
CA THR A 65 25.92 -5.14 -36.95
C THR A 65 27.01 -4.99 -38.02
N GLN A 66 28.11 -5.76 -37.93
CA GLN A 66 29.15 -5.77 -38.97
C GLN A 66 28.66 -6.34 -40.30
N ALA A 67 27.69 -7.27 -40.27
CA ALA A 67 27.11 -7.84 -41.46
C ALA A 67 26.01 -6.96 -42.09
N HIS A 68 25.65 -5.83 -41.46
CA HIS A 68 24.53 -4.96 -41.85
C HIS A 68 23.22 -5.74 -42.07
N LEU A 69 22.99 -6.77 -41.24
CA LEU A 69 21.80 -7.63 -41.29
C LEU A 69 20.67 -7.12 -40.38
N ASP A 70 20.99 -6.19 -39.48
CA ASP A 70 20.08 -5.45 -38.61
C ASP A 70 19.12 -4.53 -39.39
N GLU A 71 19.58 -3.93 -40.48
CA GLU A 71 18.73 -3.11 -41.37
C GLU A 71 17.86 -3.96 -42.31
N LYS A 72 18.29 -5.18 -42.63
CA LYS A 72 17.68 -6.02 -43.68
C LYS A 72 16.67 -7.03 -43.14
N HIS A 73 16.90 -7.57 -41.94
CA HIS A 73 16.08 -8.64 -41.38
C HIS A 73 15.67 -8.34 -39.94
N LEU A 74 14.35 -8.33 -39.70
CA LEU A 74 13.76 -8.06 -38.40
C LEU A 74 14.21 -9.04 -37.31
N ASN A 75 14.36 -10.32 -37.65
CA ASN A 75 14.82 -11.35 -36.70
C ASN A 75 16.25 -11.10 -36.20
N CYS A 76 17.13 -10.64 -37.10
CA CYS A 76 18.51 -10.29 -36.75
C CYS A 76 18.54 -9.02 -35.90
N LYS A 77 17.71 -8.02 -36.23
CA LYS A 77 17.52 -6.80 -35.45
C LYS A 77 17.08 -7.12 -34.02
N HIS A 78 16.04 -7.94 -33.85
CA HIS A 78 15.55 -8.38 -32.55
C HIS A 78 16.64 -9.12 -31.74
N LEU A 79 17.35 -10.06 -32.37
CA LEU A 79 18.43 -10.81 -31.70
C LEU A 79 19.58 -9.89 -31.26
N ALA A 80 19.99 -8.93 -32.10
CA ALA A 80 21.02 -7.96 -31.77
C ALA A 80 20.59 -7.08 -30.58
N ALA A 81 19.36 -6.56 -30.61
CA ALA A 81 18.79 -5.81 -29.49
C ALA A 81 18.74 -6.64 -28.21
N GLN A 82 18.32 -7.91 -28.28
CA GLN A 82 18.24 -8.81 -27.12
C GLN A 82 19.62 -9.04 -26.51
N CYS A 83 20.65 -9.22 -27.35
CA CYS A 83 22.03 -9.34 -26.89
C CYS A 83 22.50 -8.06 -26.18
N LEU A 84 22.19 -6.89 -26.71
CA LEU A 84 22.56 -5.61 -26.08
C LEU A 84 21.83 -5.38 -24.76
N TYR A 85 20.56 -5.81 -24.66
CA TYR A 85 19.79 -5.77 -23.42
C TYR A 85 20.41 -6.64 -22.31
N GLU A 86 20.75 -7.90 -22.62
CA GLU A 86 21.42 -8.80 -21.66
C GLU A 86 22.84 -8.32 -21.30
N ALA A 87 23.50 -7.59 -22.20
CA ALA A 87 24.78 -6.94 -21.95
C ALA A 87 24.66 -5.61 -21.15
N GLN A 88 23.45 -5.22 -20.72
CA GLN A 88 23.16 -3.98 -19.99
C GLN A 88 23.48 -2.69 -20.78
N MET A 89 23.56 -2.77 -22.12
CA MET A 89 23.81 -1.64 -23.01
C MET A 89 22.48 -1.07 -23.54
N TYR A 90 21.66 -0.56 -22.63
CA TYR A 90 20.27 -0.16 -22.90
C TYR A 90 20.14 0.97 -23.94
N ALA A 91 21.06 1.95 -23.92
CA ALA A 91 21.02 3.08 -24.86
C ALA A 91 21.25 2.65 -26.31
N GLU A 92 22.20 1.73 -26.55
CA GLU A 92 22.48 1.19 -27.89
C GLU A 92 21.34 0.29 -28.38
N ALA A 93 20.81 -0.55 -27.49
CA ALA A 93 19.62 -1.37 -27.77
C ALA A 93 18.45 -0.47 -28.19
N LEU A 94 18.24 0.64 -27.47
CA LEU A 94 17.19 1.60 -27.78
C LEU A 94 17.42 2.29 -29.12
N GLN A 95 18.64 2.71 -29.46
CA GLN A 95 18.95 3.32 -30.76
C GLN A 95 18.62 2.36 -31.91
N LEU A 96 19.01 1.10 -31.77
CA LEU A 96 18.74 0.05 -32.75
C LEU A 96 17.22 -0.15 -32.93
N LEU A 97 16.45 -0.10 -31.83
CA LEU A 97 14.99 -0.23 -31.83
C LEU A 97 14.24 1.08 -32.24
N LYS A 98 14.85 2.26 -32.07
CA LYS A 98 14.23 3.58 -32.33
C LYS A 98 14.20 3.99 -33.79
N ASN A 99 15.09 3.45 -34.63
CA ASN A 99 15.18 3.81 -36.05
C ASN A 99 13.91 3.46 -36.89
N ASP A 100 12.82 3.05 -36.24
CA ASP A 100 11.52 2.75 -36.84
C ASP A 100 10.63 4.00 -37.00
N HIS A 101 11.16 5.07 -37.61
CA HIS A 101 10.32 6.17 -38.12
C HIS A 101 9.47 5.77 -39.35
N MET A 102 9.40 4.49 -39.69
CA MET A 102 8.82 3.96 -40.93
C MET A 102 7.91 2.75 -40.68
N TRP A 103 7.02 2.79 -39.69
CA TRP A 103 5.93 1.81 -39.66
C TRP A 103 4.54 2.41 -39.36
N ASN A 104 4.40 3.74 -39.47
CA ASN A 104 3.11 4.41 -39.41
C ASN A 104 2.25 4.06 -40.65
N ASP A 105 1.17 3.32 -40.41
CA ASP A 105 -0.16 3.44 -41.02
C ASP A 105 -0.36 3.30 -42.54
N THR A 106 0.64 2.98 -43.36
CA THR A 106 0.43 2.89 -44.83
C THR A 106 0.92 1.60 -45.51
N GLY A 107 1.64 0.73 -44.80
CA GLY A 107 2.28 -0.46 -45.40
C GLY A 107 1.46 -1.75 -45.39
N LEU A 108 0.54 -1.93 -44.44
CA LEU A 108 -0.21 -3.19 -44.25
C LEU A 108 -1.38 -3.38 -45.23
N GLN A 109 -1.77 -2.34 -45.99
CA GLN A 109 -2.85 -2.46 -46.99
C GLN A 109 -2.38 -2.55 -48.44
N ASN A 110 -1.10 -2.30 -48.79
CA ASN A 110 -0.73 -2.12 -50.20
C ASN A 110 0.58 -2.73 -50.70
N GLN A 111 1.26 -3.60 -49.96
CA GLN A 111 2.35 -4.39 -50.54
C GLN A 111 1.90 -5.83 -50.81
N LYS A 112 1.68 -6.14 -52.10
CA LYS A 112 1.65 -7.53 -52.55
C LYS A 112 2.97 -8.20 -52.13
N PRO A 113 2.93 -9.41 -51.56
CA PRO A 113 4.14 -10.14 -51.20
C PRO A 113 4.99 -10.35 -52.46
N GLN A 114 6.20 -9.80 -52.48
CA GLN A 114 7.19 -10.16 -53.48
C GLN A 114 7.60 -11.61 -53.22
N MET A 115 7.53 -12.43 -54.27
CA MET A 115 7.80 -13.86 -54.25
C MET A 115 9.17 -14.15 -53.64
N GLY A 116 9.17 -14.72 -52.43
CA GLY A 116 10.38 -15.16 -51.72
C GLY A 116 10.20 -15.30 -50.21
N ASP A 117 9.34 -14.49 -49.59
CA ASP A 117 9.10 -14.55 -48.14
C ASP A 117 8.01 -15.57 -47.79
N SER A 118 8.44 -16.78 -47.47
CA SER A 118 7.58 -17.87 -46.97
C SER A 118 7.23 -17.72 -45.48
N ALA A 119 6.88 -16.51 -45.03
CA ALA A 119 6.40 -16.28 -43.67
C ALA A 119 4.93 -15.85 -43.74
N SER A 120 4.05 -16.61 -43.07
CA SER A 120 2.66 -16.20 -42.93
C SER A 120 2.56 -14.84 -42.23
N PRO A 121 1.55 -14.00 -42.51
CA PRO A 121 1.38 -12.71 -41.83
C PRO A 121 1.38 -12.86 -40.29
N THR A 122 0.88 -13.98 -39.76
CA THR A 122 0.94 -14.35 -38.33
C THR A 122 2.36 -14.45 -37.76
N GLN A 123 3.34 -14.96 -38.52
CA GLN A 123 4.74 -15.01 -38.08
C GLN A 123 5.37 -13.62 -38.05
N GLN A 124 4.98 -12.73 -38.96
CA GLN A 124 5.47 -11.35 -38.94
C GLN A 124 4.92 -10.61 -37.71
N HIS A 125 3.63 -10.71 -37.40
CA HIS A 125 3.05 -10.07 -36.21
C HIS A 125 3.71 -10.51 -34.89
N SER A 126 4.06 -11.79 -34.74
CA SER A 126 4.75 -12.32 -33.56
C SER A 126 6.18 -11.78 -33.39
N VAL A 127 6.91 -11.53 -34.48
CA VAL A 127 8.25 -10.93 -34.37
C VAL A 127 8.14 -9.44 -34.01
N HIS A 128 7.16 -8.73 -34.57
CA HIS A 128 6.95 -7.32 -34.21
C HIS A 128 6.53 -7.17 -32.74
N SER A 129 5.63 -8.03 -32.23
CA SER A 129 5.25 -8.01 -30.81
C SER A 129 6.45 -8.26 -29.89
N SER A 130 7.33 -9.21 -30.23
CA SER A 130 8.57 -9.48 -29.48
C SER A 130 9.53 -8.27 -29.44
N MET A 131 9.56 -7.48 -30.52
CA MET A 131 10.39 -6.28 -30.60
C MET A 131 9.86 -5.15 -29.71
N TYR A 132 8.54 -4.91 -29.72
CA TYR A 132 7.91 -3.95 -28.79
C TYR A 132 8.06 -4.39 -27.34
N LEU A 133 7.91 -5.68 -27.05
CA LEU A 133 8.16 -6.24 -25.72
C LEU A 133 9.59 -5.95 -25.24
N LEU A 134 10.59 -6.18 -26.10
CA LEU A 134 11.98 -5.87 -25.78
C LEU A 134 12.22 -4.37 -25.58
N ARG A 135 11.61 -3.52 -26.42
CA ARG A 135 11.69 -2.06 -26.27
C ARG A 135 11.10 -1.59 -24.94
N GLY A 136 9.96 -2.18 -24.55
CA GLY A 136 9.36 -1.95 -23.24
C GLY A 136 10.30 -2.33 -22.09
N LYS A 137 10.95 -3.50 -22.16
CA LYS A 137 11.94 -3.94 -21.15
C LYS A 137 13.15 -3.00 -21.06
N VAL A 138 13.62 -2.51 -22.20
CA VAL A 138 14.72 -1.53 -22.27
C VAL A 138 14.27 -0.21 -21.62
N HIS A 139 13.08 0.28 -21.93
CA HIS A 139 12.52 1.48 -21.32
C HIS A 139 12.34 1.33 -19.80
N GLU A 140 11.89 0.17 -19.34
CA GLU A 140 11.78 -0.15 -17.92
C GLU A 140 13.15 -0.17 -17.22
N ALA A 141 14.17 -0.78 -17.82
CA ALA A 141 15.53 -0.77 -17.28
C ALA A 141 16.11 0.65 -17.17
N MET A 142 15.69 1.57 -18.05
CA MET A 142 16.06 2.99 -18.04
C MET A 142 15.13 3.89 -17.18
N ASP A 143 14.23 3.34 -16.37
CA ASP A 143 13.20 4.07 -15.57
C ASP A 143 12.12 4.81 -16.35
N ASN A 144 12.07 4.67 -17.67
CA ASN A 144 11.08 5.34 -18.51
C ASN A 144 9.79 4.51 -18.58
N ARG A 145 8.95 4.62 -17.54
CA ARG A 145 7.74 3.79 -17.39
C ARG A 145 6.62 4.12 -18.37
N ILE A 146 6.38 5.40 -18.67
CA ILE A 146 5.27 5.79 -19.55
C ILE A 146 5.47 5.20 -20.97
N PRO A 147 6.65 5.35 -21.61
CA PRO A 147 6.90 4.68 -22.89
C PRO A 147 6.90 3.15 -22.80
N ALA A 148 7.35 2.58 -21.68
CA ALA A 148 7.31 1.13 -21.48
C ALA A 148 5.86 0.59 -21.49
N ILE A 149 4.94 1.27 -20.82
CA ILE A 149 3.52 0.91 -20.79
C ILE A 149 2.93 0.92 -22.20
N GLU A 150 3.20 1.98 -22.98
CA GLU A 150 2.74 2.08 -24.36
C GLU A 150 3.29 0.95 -25.22
N ASP A 151 4.58 0.63 -25.08
CA ASP A 151 5.23 -0.46 -25.81
C ASP A 151 4.63 -1.83 -25.48
N TYR A 152 4.37 -2.12 -24.20
CA TYR A 152 3.72 -3.36 -23.80
C TYR A 152 2.28 -3.44 -24.30
N LYS A 153 1.51 -2.34 -24.24
CA LYS A 153 0.16 -2.27 -24.81
C LYS A 153 0.19 -2.54 -26.32
N MET A 154 1.15 -1.98 -27.04
CA MET A 154 1.31 -2.23 -28.48
C MET A 154 1.74 -3.67 -28.79
N ALA A 155 2.63 -4.26 -27.97
CA ALA A 155 3.01 -5.67 -28.10
C ALA A 155 1.79 -6.60 -28.00
N LEU A 156 0.89 -6.34 -27.03
CA LEU A 156 -0.34 -7.13 -26.84
C LEU A 156 -1.38 -6.90 -27.94
N LYS A 157 -1.50 -5.67 -28.47
CA LYS A 157 -2.37 -5.38 -29.62
C LYS A 157 -1.93 -6.15 -30.88
N LEU A 158 -0.62 -6.33 -31.06
CA LEU A 158 -0.06 -7.08 -32.19
C LEU A 158 -0.18 -8.59 -32.00
N ASP A 159 0.02 -9.09 -30.78
CA ASP A 159 -0.05 -10.51 -30.46
C ASP A 159 -0.68 -10.71 -29.08
N VAL A 160 -1.93 -11.16 -29.08
CA VAL A 160 -2.71 -11.39 -27.85
C VAL A 160 -2.11 -12.54 -27.03
N TYR A 161 -1.35 -13.47 -27.64
CA TYR A 161 -0.70 -14.58 -26.93
C TYR A 161 0.59 -14.18 -26.21
N CYS A 162 1.05 -12.94 -26.36
CA CYS A 162 2.24 -12.41 -25.69
C CYS A 162 2.00 -12.20 -24.18
N SER A 163 1.85 -13.31 -23.44
CA SER A 163 1.59 -13.30 -21.99
C SER A 163 2.69 -12.63 -21.17
N GLU A 164 3.92 -12.59 -21.68
CA GLU A 164 5.03 -11.90 -21.01
C GLU A 164 4.79 -10.38 -20.96
N ALA A 165 4.33 -9.75 -22.04
CA ALA A 165 4.01 -8.33 -22.03
C ALA A 165 2.89 -8.02 -21.02
N PHE A 166 1.90 -8.91 -20.93
CA PHE A 166 0.81 -8.80 -19.98
C PHE A 166 1.26 -9.00 -18.54
N GLU A 167 2.11 -9.99 -18.26
CA GLU A 167 2.69 -10.21 -16.93
C GLU A 167 3.47 -8.98 -16.49
N MET A 168 4.28 -8.37 -17.36
CA MET A 168 5.02 -7.15 -16.99
C MET A 168 4.08 -6.01 -16.56
N LEU A 169 2.99 -5.79 -17.29
CA LEU A 169 1.97 -4.78 -16.94
C LEU A 169 1.32 -5.05 -15.59
N VAL A 170 0.91 -6.31 -15.34
CA VAL A 170 0.15 -6.70 -14.14
C VAL A 170 1.05 -6.86 -12.91
N ARG A 171 2.20 -7.51 -13.06
CA ARG A 171 3.16 -7.82 -11.98
C ARG A 171 3.73 -6.58 -11.34
N HIS A 172 4.02 -5.56 -12.15
CA HIS A 172 4.51 -4.28 -11.65
C HIS A 172 3.39 -3.26 -11.39
N GLU A 173 2.13 -3.65 -11.50
CA GLU A 173 0.95 -2.81 -11.22
C GLU A 173 1.00 -1.44 -11.90
N MET A 174 1.40 -1.45 -13.18
CA MET A 174 1.66 -0.23 -13.96
C MET A 174 0.39 0.55 -14.32
N LEU A 175 -0.73 -0.14 -14.40
CA LEU A 175 -2.00 0.37 -14.89
C LEU A 175 -2.97 0.61 -13.74
N THR A 176 -3.86 1.57 -13.92
CA THR A 176 -5.02 1.72 -13.02
C THR A 176 -6.09 0.67 -13.39
N PRO A 177 -7.00 0.31 -12.47
CA PRO A 177 -8.05 -0.66 -12.76
C PRO A 177 -8.93 -0.28 -13.98
N GLU A 178 -9.13 1.03 -14.22
CA GLU A 178 -9.85 1.53 -15.39
C GLU A 178 -9.08 1.28 -16.68
N GLU A 179 -7.76 1.56 -16.69
CA GLU A 179 -6.89 1.31 -17.83
C GLU A 179 -6.71 -0.19 -18.13
N GLU A 180 -6.75 -1.03 -17.11
CA GLU A 180 -6.72 -2.49 -17.28
C GLU A 180 -8.00 -3.00 -17.96
N ASN A 181 -9.17 -2.49 -17.57
CA ASN A 181 -10.44 -2.84 -18.21
C ASN A 181 -10.50 -2.33 -19.67
N ASP A 182 -10.07 -1.09 -19.91
CA ASP A 182 -9.96 -0.50 -21.24
C ASP A 182 -9.04 -1.33 -22.16
N LEU A 183 -7.90 -1.79 -21.62
CA LEU A 183 -7.00 -2.69 -22.34
C LEU A 183 -7.70 -3.99 -22.74
N LEU A 184 -8.43 -4.64 -21.82
CA LEU A 184 -9.14 -5.89 -22.11
C LEU A 184 -10.27 -5.72 -23.12
N GLU A 185 -10.90 -4.55 -23.21
CA GLU A 185 -11.94 -4.27 -24.21
C GLU A 185 -11.37 -4.01 -25.60
N HIS A 186 -10.16 -3.43 -25.68
CA HIS A 186 -9.52 -3.03 -26.94
C HIS A 186 -8.60 -4.09 -27.56
N LEU A 187 -8.41 -5.24 -26.92
CA LEU A 187 -7.59 -6.32 -27.46
C LEU A 187 -8.36 -7.13 -28.54
N PRO A 188 -7.73 -7.42 -29.70
CA PRO A 188 -8.37 -8.10 -30.83
C PRO A 188 -8.45 -9.63 -30.62
N PHE A 189 -9.18 -10.09 -29.59
CA PHE A 189 -9.34 -11.52 -29.31
C PHE A 189 -10.01 -12.27 -30.46
N ASP A 190 -11.09 -11.71 -31.02
CA ASP A 190 -11.91 -12.36 -32.05
C ASP A 190 -11.19 -12.46 -33.41
N GLU A 191 -10.26 -11.54 -33.70
CA GLU A 191 -9.52 -11.52 -34.97
C GLU A 191 -8.35 -12.51 -34.97
N GLN A 192 -7.69 -12.68 -33.82
CA GLN A 192 -6.47 -13.50 -33.72
C GLN A 192 -6.76 -14.94 -33.27
N CYS A 193 -7.82 -15.16 -32.49
CA CYS A 193 -8.18 -16.48 -31.98
C CYS A 193 -9.17 -17.16 -32.94
N THR A 194 -8.67 -17.78 -34.00
CA THR A 194 -9.50 -18.48 -35.01
C THR A 194 -9.51 -20.00 -34.85
N SER A 195 -8.79 -20.56 -33.87
CA SER A 195 -8.54 -22.00 -33.84
C SER A 195 -9.66 -22.81 -33.17
N TYR A 196 -10.39 -22.25 -32.20
CA TYR A 196 -11.62 -22.81 -31.61
C TYR A 196 -12.58 -21.72 -31.08
N GLU A 197 -13.90 -21.91 -31.19
CA GLU A 197 -14.93 -20.90 -30.85
C GLU A 197 -14.88 -20.39 -29.39
N ASP A 198 -14.31 -21.18 -28.49
CA ASP A 198 -14.19 -20.84 -27.06
C ASP A 198 -12.78 -20.34 -26.66
N GLU A 199 -11.83 -20.23 -27.60
CA GLU A 199 -10.46 -19.76 -27.35
C GLU A 199 -10.43 -18.33 -26.84
N ALA A 200 -11.09 -17.44 -27.58
CA ALA A 200 -11.17 -16.02 -27.25
C ALA A 200 -11.78 -15.82 -25.86
N LYS A 201 -12.83 -16.57 -25.52
CA LYS A 201 -13.48 -16.52 -24.19
C LYS A 201 -12.54 -17.00 -23.09
N LEU A 202 -11.89 -18.15 -23.29
CA LEU A 202 -10.95 -18.71 -22.31
C LEU A 202 -9.76 -17.79 -22.06
N LEU A 203 -9.16 -17.24 -23.11
CA LEU A 203 -8.01 -16.33 -23.00
C LEU A 203 -8.42 -15.02 -22.32
N ARG A 204 -9.58 -14.47 -22.69
CA ARG A 204 -10.16 -13.30 -22.01
C ARG A 204 -10.42 -13.59 -20.53
N ALA A 205 -10.93 -14.77 -20.18
CA ALA A 205 -11.13 -15.17 -18.79
C ALA A 205 -9.80 -15.28 -18.02
N LEU A 206 -8.75 -15.82 -18.62
CA LEU A 206 -7.41 -15.90 -18.02
C LEU A 206 -6.82 -14.52 -17.74
N TYR A 207 -6.90 -13.58 -18.69
CA TYR A 207 -6.40 -12.22 -18.50
C TYR A 207 -7.26 -11.42 -17.52
N THR A 208 -8.58 -11.60 -17.57
CA THR A 208 -9.50 -11.01 -16.58
C THR A 208 -9.17 -11.51 -15.17
N ASP A 209 -8.78 -12.77 -15.02
CA ASP A 209 -8.42 -13.35 -13.72
C ASP A 209 -7.13 -12.71 -13.14
N GLN A 210 -6.14 -12.40 -13.96
CA GLN A 210 -4.90 -11.77 -13.51
C GLN A 210 -5.07 -10.28 -13.15
N VAL A 211 -5.96 -9.56 -13.86
CA VAL A 211 -6.22 -8.12 -13.66
C VAL A 211 -7.09 -7.86 -12.44
N ARG A 212 -8.11 -8.69 -12.19
CA ARG A 212 -9.08 -8.50 -11.11
C ARG A 212 -8.46 -8.69 -9.73
N LYS A 213 -7.83 -7.64 -9.19
CA LYS A 213 -7.22 -7.61 -7.84
C LYS A 213 -8.19 -7.14 -6.76
N TYR A 214 -9.03 -6.15 -7.05
CA TYR A 214 -10.00 -5.58 -6.10
C TYR A 214 -11.42 -5.91 -6.57
N CYS A 215 -12.08 -6.83 -5.89
CA CYS A 215 -13.41 -7.30 -6.26
C CYS A 215 -14.30 -7.50 -5.04
N LYS A 216 -15.59 -7.33 -5.29
CA LYS A 216 -16.66 -7.71 -4.35
C LYS A 216 -16.53 -9.18 -3.98
N PRO A 217 -16.92 -9.60 -2.76
CA PRO A 217 -16.82 -10.97 -2.29
C PRO A 217 -17.37 -12.04 -3.26
N GLU A 218 -18.46 -11.73 -3.98
CA GLU A 218 -19.12 -12.63 -4.93
C GLU A 218 -18.30 -12.88 -6.22
N GLU A 219 -17.47 -11.91 -6.61
CA GLU A 219 -16.64 -11.94 -7.82
C GLU A 219 -15.21 -12.43 -7.53
N ARG A 220 -14.90 -12.77 -6.27
CA ARG A 220 -13.58 -13.28 -5.90
C ARG A 220 -13.33 -14.67 -6.49
N ALA A 221 -14.37 -15.47 -6.67
CA ALA A 221 -14.27 -16.81 -7.23
C ALA A 221 -13.91 -16.79 -8.74
N PRO A 222 -13.12 -17.77 -9.22
CA PRO A 222 -12.81 -17.88 -10.65
C PRO A 222 -14.08 -18.09 -11.47
N SER A 223 -14.12 -17.52 -12.68
CA SER A 223 -15.26 -17.66 -13.60
C SER A 223 -15.54 -19.14 -13.93
N SER A 224 -16.79 -19.45 -14.29
CA SER A 224 -17.21 -20.81 -14.64
C SER A 224 -16.37 -21.43 -15.78
N GLU A 225 -15.87 -20.59 -16.68
CA GLU A 225 -15.02 -20.98 -17.82
C GLU A 225 -13.65 -21.51 -17.38
N LEU A 226 -13.14 -21.08 -16.22
CA LEU A 226 -11.84 -21.49 -15.68
C LEU A 226 -11.92 -22.75 -14.81
N MET A 227 -13.10 -23.34 -14.63
CA MET A 227 -13.30 -24.56 -13.84
C MET A 227 -12.40 -25.73 -14.27
N PRO A 228 -12.13 -25.98 -15.57
CA PRO A 228 -11.18 -27.01 -16.01
C PRO A 228 -9.74 -26.74 -15.54
N LEU A 229 -9.34 -25.46 -15.44
CA LEU A 229 -7.99 -25.03 -15.10
C LEU A 229 -7.81 -24.68 -13.62
N ARG A 230 -8.83 -24.86 -12.76
CA ARG A 230 -8.79 -24.53 -11.32
C ARG A 230 -7.64 -25.19 -10.54
N LYS A 231 -7.08 -26.29 -11.07
CA LYS A 231 -5.89 -26.94 -10.47
C LYS A 231 -4.58 -26.21 -10.75
N ASN A 232 -4.54 -25.32 -11.73
CA ASN A 232 -3.36 -24.52 -12.04
C ASN A 232 -2.98 -23.65 -10.84
N LEU A 233 -1.69 -23.63 -10.50
CA LEU A 233 -1.17 -22.89 -9.37
C LEU A 233 -1.37 -21.38 -9.55
N SER A 234 -1.16 -20.85 -10.76
CA SER A 234 -1.28 -19.40 -11.02
C SER A 234 -2.68 -18.85 -10.72
N ILE A 235 -3.74 -19.57 -11.13
CA ILE A 235 -5.13 -19.17 -10.86
C ILE A 235 -5.42 -19.22 -9.35
N ARG A 236 -4.86 -20.20 -8.63
CA ARG A 236 -5.00 -20.26 -7.17
C ARG A 236 -4.24 -19.13 -6.48
N VAL A 237 -3.09 -18.73 -7.01
CA VAL A 237 -2.32 -17.57 -6.51
C VAL A 237 -3.11 -16.28 -6.71
N ASN A 238 -3.73 -16.08 -7.89
CA ASN A 238 -4.61 -14.94 -8.14
C ASN A 238 -5.82 -14.93 -7.19
N HIS A 239 -6.44 -16.09 -6.98
CA HIS A 239 -7.52 -16.24 -6.01
C HIS A 239 -7.06 -15.90 -4.58
N ALA A 240 -5.88 -16.37 -4.16
CA ALA A 240 -5.30 -16.03 -2.88
C ALA A 240 -4.99 -14.52 -2.75
N GLN A 241 -4.55 -13.86 -3.82
CA GLN A 241 -4.37 -12.39 -3.84
C GLN A 241 -5.69 -11.65 -3.60
N ARG A 242 -6.79 -12.10 -4.23
CA ARG A 242 -8.12 -11.50 -4.00
C ARG A 242 -8.60 -11.71 -2.57
N MET A 243 -8.31 -12.88 -1.99
CA MET A 243 -8.61 -13.14 -0.58
C MET A 243 -7.80 -12.22 0.35
N LEU A 244 -6.52 -12.00 0.03
CA LEU A 244 -5.65 -11.08 0.77
C LEU A 244 -6.17 -9.64 0.71
N ASN A 245 -6.46 -9.13 -0.48
CA ASN A 245 -7.05 -7.80 -0.67
C ASN A 245 -8.43 -7.69 -0.01
N GLY A 246 -9.16 -8.80 0.02
CA GLY A 246 -10.43 -8.95 0.71
C GLY A 246 -10.32 -9.18 2.21
N CYS A 247 -9.14 -8.96 2.82
CA CYS A 247 -8.85 -9.09 4.25
C CYS A 247 -9.10 -10.48 4.87
N ASP A 248 -9.29 -11.54 4.07
CA ASP A 248 -9.38 -12.92 4.57
C ASP A 248 -7.99 -13.55 4.62
N TYR A 249 -7.23 -13.18 5.65
CA TYR A 249 -5.86 -13.66 5.85
C TYR A 249 -5.80 -15.16 6.14
N ARG A 250 -6.80 -15.71 6.86
CA ARG A 250 -6.79 -17.12 7.29
C ARG A 250 -7.10 -18.07 6.14
N GLY A 251 -8.11 -17.76 5.32
CA GLY A 251 -8.41 -18.52 4.12
C GLY A 251 -7.26 -18.44 3.10
N CYS A 252 -6.70 -17.24 2.92
CA CYS A 252 -5.53 -17.00 2.08
C CYS A 252 -4.32 -17.84 2.52
N PHE A 253 -3.99 -17.84 3.82
CA PHE A 253 -2.87 -18.61 4.37
C PHE A 253 -2.98 -20.11 4.09
N ASN A 254 -4.15 -20.71 4.30
CA ASN A 254 -4.37 -22.13 4.04
C ASN A 254 -4.16 -22.48 2.56
N MET A 255 -4.69 -21.65 1.65
CA MET A 255 -4.52 -21.84 0.21
C MET A 255 -3.05 -21.70 -0.22
N LEU A 256 -2.35 -20.68 0.28
CA LEU A 256 -0.94 -20.46 -0.02
C LEU A 256 -0.05 -21.58 0.54
N GLN A 257 -0.38 -22.14 1.70
CA GLN A 257 0.34 -23.28 2.25
C GLN A 257 0.17 -24.54 1.39
N GLU A 258 -1.00 -24.77 0.79
CA GLU A 258 -1.22 -25.84 -0.18
C GLU A 258 -0.40 -25.63 -1.46
N ILE A 259 -0.36 -24.39 -1.96
CA ILE A 259 0.42 -24.03 -3.15
C ILE A 259 1.92 -24.25 -2.88
N MET A 260 2.42 -23.78 -1.74
CA MET A 260 3.82 -23.92 -1.32
C MET A 260 4.27 -25.37 -1.13
N LYS A 261 3.34 -26.28 -0.77
CA LYS A 261 3.61 -27.72 -0.71
C LYS A 261 3.75 -28.34 -2.10
N ALA A 262 3.03 -27.82 -3.10
CA ALA A 262 3.07 -28.31 -4.46
C ALA A 262 4.28 -27.76 -5.24
N ASP A 263 4.56 -26.47 -5.09
CA ASP A 263 5.71 -25.78 -5.68
C ASP A 263 6.36 -24.84 -4.64
N PRO A 264 7.47 -25.26 -4.02
CA PRO A 264 8.14 -24.47 -2.99
C PRO A 264 8.74 -23.14 -3.47
N ASN A 265 9.04 -22.99 -4.76
CA ASN A 265 9.79 -21.84 -5.30
C ASN A 265 8.96 -21.02 -6.30
N HIS A 266 7.63 -21.01 -6.13
CA HIS A 266 6.75 -20.26 -7.02
C HIS A 266 6.91 -18.74 -6.84
N GLN A 267 7.57 -18.08 -7.80
CA GLN A 267 7.97 -16.67 -7.72
C GLN A 267 6.80 -15.69 -7.48
N ALA A 268 5.64 -15.90 -8.10
CA ALA A 268 4.47 -15.02 -7.91
C ALA A 268 3.78 -15.21 -6.55
N CYS A 269 3.91 -16.39 -5.93
CA CYS A 269 3.27 -16.72 -4.66
C CYS A 269 4.05 -16.13 -3.47
N LEU A 270 5.37 -16.06 -3.57
CA LEU A 270 6.25 -15.66 -2.46
C LEU A 270 5.91 -14.27 -1.89
N PRO A 271 5.77 -13.18 -2.67
CA PRO A 271 5.44 -11.87 -2.12
C PRO A 271 4.08 -11.85 -1.39
N ILE A 272 3.10 -12.57 -1.94
CA ILE A 272 1.73 -12.67 -1.40
C ILE A 272 1.75 -13.44 -0.08
N TYR A 273 2.50 -14.54 -0.04
CA TYR A 273 2.67 -15.36 1.15
C TYR A 273 3.41 -14.63 2.26
N ILE A 274 4.48 -13.89 1.93
CA ILE A 274 5.20 -13.05 2.90
C ILE A 274 4.26 -11.98 3.47
N THR A 275 3.48 -11.31 2.62
CA THR A 275 2.55 -10.26 3.04
C THR A 275 1.46 -10.82 3.96
N CYS A 276 0.90 -12.00 3.62
CA CYS A 276 -0.05 -12.71 4.47
C CYS A 276 0.54 -13.08 5.85
N LEU A 277 1.79 -13.59 5.88
CA LEU A 277 2.49 -13.92 7.13
C LEU A 277 2.75 -12.69 8.00
N VAL A 278 3.08 -11.55 7.40
CA VAL A 278 3.25 -10.27 8.09
C VAL A 278 1.92 -9.80 8.69
N ALA A 279 0.83 -9.86 7.92
CA ALA A 279 -0.50 -9.50 8.40
C ALA A 279 -0.96 -10.38 9.58
N MET A 280 -0.67 -11.68 9.54
CA MET A 280 -0.95 -12.62 10.63
C MET A 280 0.06 -12.57 11.79
N LYS A 281 1.14 -11.79 11.69
CA LYS A 281 2.25 -11.71 12.65
C LYS A 281 2.89 -13.08 12.98
N ASN A 282 2.95 -14.00 12.02
CA ASN A 282 3.53 -15.32 12.24
C ASN A 282 5.04 -15.32 11.95
N SER A 283 5.83 -14.96 12.97
CA SER A 283 7.29 -14.84 12.86
C SER A 283 8.01 -16.17 12.61
N GLN A 284 7.47 -17.29 13.10
CA GLN A 284 8.14 -18.60 13.04
C GLN A 284 8.22 -19.15 11.61
N ILE A 285 7.09 -19.11 10.90
CA ILE A 285 7.04 -19.55 9.51
C ILE A 285 7.84 -18.60 8.62
N LEU A 286 7.73 -17.29 8.88
CA LEU A 286 8.46 -16.28 8.13
C LEU A 286 9.99 -16.41 8.32
N PHE A 287 10.46 -16.75 9.52
CA PHE A 287 11.87 -17.06 9.79
C PHE A 287 12.36 -18.25 8.95
N THR A 288 11.62 -19.37 8.99
CA THR A 288 12.00 -20.59 8.28
C THR A 288 11.97 -20.39 6.76
N LEU A 289 10.99 -19.64 6.26
CA LEU A 289 10.87 -19.30 4.85
C LEU A 289 12.04 -18.42 4.40
N SER A 290 12.34 -17.35 5.16
CA SER A 290 13.38 -16.40 4.79
C SER A 290 14.78 -17.01 4.72
N HIS A 291 15.14 -17.87 5.67
CA HIS A 291 16.42 -18.59 5.63
C HIS A 291 16.49 -19.52 4.41
N ARG A 292 15.43 -20.27 4.14
CA ARG A 292 15.36 -21.14 2.96
C ARG A 292 15.54 -20.36 1.65
N LEU A 293 14.89 -19.20 1.52
CA LEU A 293 14.97 -18.36 0.33
C LEU A 293 16.36 -17.76 0.13
N VAL A 294 17.01 -17.33 1.21
CA VAL A 294 18.39 -16.80 1.15
C VAL A 294 19.37 -17.91 0.78
N ASP A 295 19.19 -19.12 1.31
CA ASP A 295 20.03 -20.29 0.98
C ASP A 295 19.84 -20.74 -0.47
N SER A 296 18.62 -20.67 -1.01
CA SER A 296 18.33 -21.08 -2.39
C SER A 296 18.66 -20.02 -3.44
N GLU A 297 18.29 -18.76 -3.18
CA GLU A 297 18.32 -17.66 -4.14
C GLU A 297 18.81 -16.37 -3.46
N PRO A 298 20.13 -16.22 -3.23
CA PRO A 298 20.70 -15.03 -2.58
C PRO A 298 20.66 -13.77 -3.45
N ASP A 299 20.57 -13.93 -4.77
CA ASP A 299 20.55 -12.81 -5.73
C ASP A 299 19.11 -12.29 -5.96
N ASN A 300 18.08 -13.02 -5.52
CA ASN A 300 16.69 -12.61 -5.70
C ASN A 300 16.29 -11.57 -4.64
N ALA A 301 15.63 -10.49 -5.09
CA ALA A 301 15.15 -9.43 -4.21
C ALA A 301 14.08 -9.92 -3.21
N THR A 302 13.24 -10.89 -3.62
CA THR A 302 12.16 -11.43 -2.77
C THR A 302 12.69 -12.14 -1.51
N SER A 303 13.88 -12.75 -1.61
CA SER A 303 14.56 -13.38 -0.47
C SER A 303 14.90 -12.36 0.61
N TRP A 304 15.55 -11.24 0.25
CA TRP A 304 15.89 -10.19 1.20
C TRP A 304 14.66 -9.41 1.68
N PHE A 305 13.64 -9.28 0.84
CA PHE A 305 12.33 -8.76 1.24
C PHE A 305 11.72 -9.60 2.38
N SER A 306 11.78 -10.93 2.31
CA SER A 306 11.28 -11.81 3.36
C SER A 306 12.01 -11.63 4.71
N VAL A 307 13.33 -11.45 4.67
CA VAL A 307 14.16 -11.17 5.87
C VAL A 307 13.81 -9.81 6.47
N GLY A 308 13.64 -8.79 5.62
CA GLY A 308 13.21 -7.45 6.05
C GLY A 308 11.85 -7.49 6.75
N CYS A 309 10.88 -8.20 6.17
CA CYS A 309 9.57 -8.43 6.75
C CYS A 309 9.62 -9.20 8.08
N TYR A 310 10.52 -10.18 8.22
CA TYR A 310 10.72 -10.90 9.47
C TYR A 310 11.16 -9.97 10.61
N TYR A 311 12.19 -9.15 10.37
CA TYR A 311 12.67 -8.19 11.37
C TYR A 311 11.64 -7.11 11.70
N TYR A 312 10.81 -6.73 10.73
CA TYR A 312 9.67 -5.83 10.96
C TYR A 312 8.66 -6.43 11.95
N VAL A 313 8.26 -7.69 11.76
CA VAL A 313 7.32 -8.39 12.67
C VAL A 313 7.88 -8.53 14.08
N ILE A 314 9.20 -8.67 14.23
CA ILE A 314 9.88 -8.70 15.54
C ILE A 314 9.95 -7.31 16.20
N GLY A 315 9.82 -6.23 15.42
CA GLY A 315 9.98 -4.86 15.90
C GLY A 315 11.41 -4.34 15.89
N ARG A 316 12.33 -5.02 15.18
CA ARG A 316 13.69 -4.53 14.93
C ARG A 316 13.72 -3.74 13.60
N PHE A 317 13.27 -2.50 13.66
CA PHE A 317 13.07 -1.67 12.46
C PHE A 317 14.37 -1.27 11.75
N GLU A 318 15.46 -1.02 12.48
CA GLU A 318 16.76 -0.69 11.86
C GLU A 318 17.30 -1.82 10.96
N GLU A 319 17.31 -3.06 11.46
CA GLU A 319 17.75 -4.22 10.68
C GLU A 319 16.80 -4.49 9.51
N SER A 320 15.49 -4.33 9.73
CA SER A 320 14.49 -4.40 8.66
C SER A 320 14.83 -3.42 7.52
N ARG A 321 15.14 -2.16 7.83
CA ARG A 321 15.52 -1.14 6.83
C ARG A 321 16.76 -1.52 6.04
N LYS A 322 17.77 -2.13 6.66
CA LYS A 322 19.01 -2.56 5.98
C LYS A 322 18.73 -3.66 4.95
N TYR A 323 17.97 -4.69 5.33
CA TYR A 323 17.64 -5.78 4.41
C TYR A 323 16.63 -5.38 3.33
N LEU A 324 15.67 -4.52 3.66
CA LEU A 324 14.76 -3.93 2.68
C LEU A 324 15.51 -3.02 1.71
N HIS A 325 16.54 -2.29 2.16
CA HIS A 325 17.43 -1.56 1.26
C HIS A 325 18.09 -2.49 0.25
N LYS A 326 18.67 -3.60 0.74
CA LYS A 326 19.30 -4.62 -0.11
C LYS A 326 18.32 -5.20 -1.13
N ALA A 327 17.07 -5.47 -0.73
CA ALA A 327 16.03 -5.91 -1.65
C ALA A 327 15.78 -4.88 -2.76
N THR A 328 15.61 -3.60 -2.41
CA THR A 328 15.38 -2.51 -3.38
C THR A 328 16.57 -2.23 -4.30
N THR A 329 17.80 -2.55 -3.87
CA THR A 329 18.99 -2.41 -4.73
C THR A 329 19.12 -3.54 -5.74
N LEU A 330 18.60 -4.74 -5.42
CA LEU A 330 18.59 -5.89 -6.32
C LEU A 330 17.47 -5.75 -7.36
N ASP A 331 16.27 -5.41 -6.90
CA ASP A 331 15.13 -5.09 -7.77
C ASP A 331 14.50 -3.77 -7.33
N ARG A 332 14.67 -2.75 -8.19
CA ARG A 332 14.10 -1.43 -7.96
C ARG A 332 12.59 -1.39 -8.20
N ASN A 333 12.06 -2.34 -8.98
CA ASN A 333 10.67 -2.36 -9.42
C ASN A 333 9.76 -3.13 -8.45
N LEU A 334 10.33 -3.71 -7.38
CA LEU A 334 9.60 -4.40 -6.33
C LEU A 334 8.86 -3.40 -5.42
N GLY A 335 7.63 -3.02 -5.80
CA GLY A 335 6.81 -2.06 -5.07
C GLY A 335 6.53 -2.45 -3.61
N ALA A 336 6.29 -3.73 -3.34
CA ALA A 336 6.04 -4.25 -1.99
C ALA A 336 7.22 -3.98 -1.01
N ALA A 337 8.46 -4.03 -1.50
CA ALA A 337 9.64 -3.74 -0.67
C ALA A 337 9.74 -2.26 -0.31
N TRP A 338 9.37 -1.36 -1.23
CA TRP A 338 9.29 0.08 -0.95
C TRP A 338 8.20 0.40 0.07
N LEU A 339 7.02 -0.23 -0.04
CA LEU A 339 5.95 -0.10 0.95
C LEU A 339 6.42 -0.53 2.34
N MET A 340 7.02 -1.72 2.47
CA MET A 340 7.53 -2.22 3.75
C MET A 340 8.65 -1.34 4.33
N ARG A 341 9.49 -0.75 3.47
CA ARG A 341 10.51 0.21 3.90
C ARG A 341 9.87 1.46 4.48
N GLY A 342 8.80 1.96 3.85
CA GLY A 342 7.96 3.04 4.39
C GLY A 342 7.36 2.69 5.75
N HIS A 343 6.82 1.47 5.92
CA HIS A 343 6.29 1.01 7.20
C HIS A 343 7.36 1.02 8.30
N ALA A 344 8.59 0.59 7.98
CA ALA A 344 9.69 0.59 8.95
C ALA A 344 10.06 2.01 9.42
N PHE A 345 10.10 2.99 8.51
CA PHE A 345 10.32 4.41 8.87
C PHE A 345 9.14 5.00 9.64
N ALA A 346 7.91 4.70 9.22
CA ALA A 346 6.70 5.13 9.90
C ALA A 346 6.70 4.64 11.36
N ALA A 347 7.04 3.38 11.61
CA ALA A 347 7.10 2.81 12.96
C ALA A 347 8.06 3.56 13.90
N GLU A 348 9.15 4.13 13.37
CA GLU A 348 10.12 4.96 14.11
C GLU A 348 9.74 6.46 14.18
N ASN A 349 8.63 6.86 13.53
CA ASN A 349 8.18 8.26 13.36
C ASN A 349 9.10 9.13 12.49
N GLU A 350 9.88 8.53 11.58
CA GLU A 350 10.64 9.27 10.57
C GLU A 350 9.75 9.60 9.36
N HIS A 351 8.84 10.57 9.53
CA HIS A 351 7.78 10.89 8.56
C HIS A 351 8.30 11.27 7.16
N ASP A 352 9.37 12.07 7.06
CA ASP A 352 9.89 12.53 5.76
C ASP A 352 10.46 11.38 4.91
N GLN A 353 11.20 10.46 5.56
CA GLN A 353 11.78 9.30 4.88
C GLN A 353 10.72 8.25 4.53
N ALA A 354 9.74 8.06 5.42
CA ALA A 354 8.56 7.23 5.15
C ALA A 354 7.81 7.75 3.91
N MET A 355 7.58 9.06 3.85
CA MET A 355 6.91 9.73 2.73
C MET A 355 7.64 9.51 1.40
N ALA A 356 8.97 9.68 1.37
CA ALA A 356 9.76 9.42 0.17
C ALA A 356 9.64 7.96 -0.31
N ALA A 357 9.64 7.00 0.62
CA ALA A 357 9.47 5.59 0.29
C ALA A 357 8.07 5.28 -0.25
N TYR A 358 7.01 5.82 0.36
CA TYR A 358 5.64 5.62 -0.11
C TYR A 358 5.37 6.31 -1.45
N PHE A 359 5.93 7.49 -1.71
CA PHE A 359 5.84 8.12 -3.03
C PHE A 359 6.55 7.30 -4.11
N LYS A 360 7.71 6.71 -3.79
CA LYS A 360 8.35 5.81 -4.74
C LYS A 360 7.50 4.56 -4.97
N ALA A 361 6.86 4.02 -3.93
CA ALA A 361 5.93 2.91 -4.06
C ALA A 361 4.70 3.27 -4.90
N SER A 362 4.10 4.46 -4.75
CA SER A 362 2.93 4.88 -5.54
C SER A 362 3.25 5.11 -7.01
N GLN A 363 4.49 5.52 -7.33
CA GLN A 363 4.96 5.60 -8.72
C GLN A 363 5.09 4.22 -9.37
N LEU A 364 5.49 3.22 -8.59
CA LEU A 364 5.64 1.84 -9.06
C LEU A 364 4.28 1.14 -9.14
N MET A 365 3.47 1.24 -8.08
CA MET A 365 2.17 0.59 -7.92
C MET A 365 1.03 1.57 -8.13
N ARG A 366 0.74 1.91 -9.39
CA ARG A 366 -0.35 2.84 -9.73
C ARG A 366 -1.73 2.21 -9.56
N GLY A 367 -1.81 0.90 -9.75
CA GLY A 367 -3.05 0.14 -9.57
C GLY A 367 -3.43 -0.13 -8.10
N SER A 368 -2.53 0.11 -7.14
CA SER A 368 -2.80 -0.15 -5.72
C SER A 368 -3.20 1.10 -4.96
N HIS A 369 -4.22 0.96 -4.10
CA HIS A 369 -4.66 2.02 -3.19
C HIS A 369 -3.77 2.15 -1.95
N LEU A 370 -3.00 1.11 -1.59
CA LEU A 370 -2.22 1.05 -0.35
C LEU A 370 -1.15 2.15 -0.24
N PRO A 371 -0.31 2.40 -1.27
CA PRO A 371 0.66 3.49 -1.18
C PRO A 371 0.00 4.86 -0.94
N MET A 372 -1.13 5.14 -1.60
CA MET A 372 -1.86 6.40 -1.43
C MET A 372 -2.48 6.51 -0.03
N LEU A 373 -3.01 5.40 0.51
CA LEU A 373 -3.50 5.31 1.88
C LEU A 373 -2.41 5.70 2.88
N TYR A 374 -1.20 5.13 2.76
CA TYR A 374 -0.11 5.43 3.69
C TYR A 374 0.46 6.83 3.52
N VAL A 375 0.52 7.36 2.30
CA VAL A 375 0.84 8.79 2.06
C VAL A 375 -0.18 9.70 2.76
N GLY A 376 -1.47 9.40 2.61
CA GLY A 376 -2.54 10.13 3.29
C GLY A 376 -2.42 10.06 4.81
N LEU A 377 -2.07 8.88 5.34
CA LEU A 377 -1.88 8.66 6.77
C LEU A 377 -0.72 9.49 7.33
N GLU A 378 0.45 9.45 6.69
CA GLU A 378 1.60 10.25 7.12
C GLU A 378 1.30 11.75 7.05
N HIS A 379 0.56 12.21 6.04
CA HIS A 379 0.09 13.60 6.00
C HIS A 379 -0.90 13.94 7.12
N GLY A 380 -1.78 13.00 7.50
CA GLY A 380 -2.68 13.15 8.64
C GLY A 380 -1.93 13.26 9.97
N LEU A 381 -0.88 12.46 10.16
CA LEU A 381 0.01 12.54 11.32
C LEU A 381 0.76 13.87 11.38
N MET A 382 1.18 14.40 10.23
CA MET A 382 1.79 15.72 10.11
C MET A 382 0.79 16.89 10.19
N SER A 383 -0.48 16.62 10.56
CA SER A 383 -1.57 17.61 10.66
C SER A 383 -1.94 18.31 9.34
N ASN A 384 -1.56 17.75 8.19
CA ASN A 384 -1.92 18.24 6.85
C ASN A 384 -3.23 17.60 6.36
N VAL A 385 -4.32 17.93 7.05
CA VAL A 385 -5.62 17.25 6.93
C VAL A 385 -6.25 17.35 5.53
N ARG A 386 -6.09 18.50 4.85
CA ARG A 386 -6.65 18.72 3.50
C ARG A 386 -6.00 17.81 2.45
N LEU A 387 -4.68 17.69 2.51
CA LEU A 387 -3.92 16.88 1.58
C LEU A 387 -4.17 15.39 1.86
N ALA A 388 -4.21 15.00 3.14
CA ALA A 388 -4.59 13.65 3.55
C ALA A 388 -5.96 13.23 2.97
N ASN A 389 -6.97 14.08 3.07
CA ASN A 389 -8.29 13.85 2.47
C ASN A 389 -8.24 13.61 0.95
N SER A 390 -7.41 14.38 0.23
CA SER A 390 -7.29 14.19 -1.22
C SER A 390 -6.71 12.82 -1.58
N PHE A 391 -5.70 12.35 -0.85
CA PHE A 391 -5.10 11.03 -1.06
C PHE A 391 -6.02 9.89 -0.62
N PHE A 392 -6.77 10.06 0.48
CA PHE A 392 -7.77 9.07 0.89
C PHE A 392 -8.92 8.95 -0.13
N ASN A 393 -9.35 10.05 -0.73
CA ASN A 393 -10.34 10.01 -1.81
C ASN A 393 -9.82 9.29 -3.06
N GLN A 394 -8.54 9.47 -3.40
CA GLN A 394 -7.89 8.70 -4.49
C GLN A 394 -7.80 7.22 -4.15
N ALA A 395 -7.42 6.88 -2.92
CA ALA A 395 -7.41 5.48 -2.46
C ALA A 395 -8.81 4.87 -2.50
N HIS A 396 -9.84 5.63 -2.11
CA HIS A 396 -11.23 5.19 -2.14
C HIS A 396 -11.78 4.99 -3.55
N SER A 397 -11.37 5.82 -4.54
CA SER A 397 -11.75 5.58 -5.94
C SER A 397 -11.14 4.31 -6.52
N LEU A 398 -9.96 3.90 -6.05
CA LEU A 398 -9.31 2.66 -6.48
C LEU A 398 -9.89 1.43 -5.78
N ALA A 399 -10.17 1.52 -4.48
CA ALA A 399 -10.74 0.44 -3.68
C ALA A 399 -11.85 0.97 -2.76
N PRO A 400 -13.12 0.98 -3.22
CA PRO A 400 -14.24 1.46 -2.43
C PRO A 400 -14.63 0.49 -1.29
N ASP A 401 -14.29 -0.79 -1.45
CA ASP A 401 -14.69 -1.88 -0.56
C ASP A 401 -13.66 -2.17 0.55
N ASP A 402 -12.57 -1.40 0.64
CA ASP A 402 -11.54 -1.60 1.66
C ASP A 402 -11.92 -0.91 2.99
N PRO A 403 -12.09 -1.66 4.10
CA PRO A 403 -12.45 -1.07 5.38
C PRO A 403 -11.34 -0.20 5.99
N PHE A 404 -10.07 -0.41 5.63
CA PHE A 404 -8.98 0.43 6.12
C PHE A 404 -9.07 1.86 5.57
N VAL A 405 -9.35 2.01 4.27
CA VAL A 405 -9.59 3.33 3.66
C VAL A 405 -10.74 4.08 4.35
N LEU A 406 -11.86 3.40 4.61
CA LEU A 406 -13.01 4.03 5.29
C LEU A 406 -12.71 4.43 6.72
N HIS A 407 -11.91 3.63 7.44
CA HIS A 407 -11.46 3.99 8.79
C HIS A 407 -10.60 5.24 8.79
N GLU A 408 -9.64 5.36 7.87
CA GLU A 408 -8.78 6.56 7.81
C GLU A 408 -9.55 7.80 7.35
N LEU A 409 -10.51 7.65 6.41
CA LEU A 409 -11.40 8.74 6.02
C LEU A 409 -12.25 9.22 7.19
N GLY A 410 -12.81 8.30 7.99
CA GLY A 410 -13.54 8.62 9.22
C GLY A 410 -12.64 9.28 10.28
N THR A 411 -11.38 8.88 10.33
CA THR A 411 -10.36 9.46 11.20
C THR A 411 -10.09 10.92 10.85
N VAL A 412 -9.89 11.21 9.57
CA VAL A 412 -9.72 12.59 9.10
C VAL A 412 -10.98 13.43 9.30
N ALA A 413 -12.17 12.87 9.04
CA ALA A 413 -13.43 13.56 9.27
C ALA A 413 -13.60 13.97 10.74
N TYR A 414 -13.20 13.10 11.68
CA TYR A 414 -13.17 13.43 13.11
C TYR A 414 -12.21 14.58 13.42
N GLN A 415 -11.02 14.60 12.82
CA GLN A 415 -10.05 15.69 12.99
C GLN A 415 -10.58 17.01 12.45
N ASN A 416 -11.36 16.99 11.36
CA ASN A 416 -12.03 18.17 10.81
C ASN A 416 -13.24 18.64 11.65
N GLY A 417 -13.71 17.82 12.60
CA GLY A 417 -14.89 18.10 13.43
C GLY A 417 -16.22 17.61 12.85
N ASP A 418 -16.20 16.96 11.69
CA ASP A 418 -17.38 16.42 11.00
C ASP A 418 -17.78 15.05 11.58
N TYR A 419 -18.22 15.04 12.83
CA TYR A 419 -18.50 13.82 13.58
C TYR A 419 -19.61 12.94 12.96
N GLN A 420 -20.57 13.54 12.25
CA GLN A 420 -21.64 12.79 11.58
C GLN A 420 -21.11 12.00 10.37
N LEU A 421 -20.17 12.57 9.62
CA LEU A 421 -19.55 11.87 8.49
C LEU A 421 -18.62 10.77 9.01
N ALA A 422 -17.85 11.06 10.06
CA ALA A 422 -17.02 10.07 10.74
C ALA A 422 -17.84 8.86 11.23
N GLU A 423 -19.01 9.08 11.85
CA GLU A 423 -19.92 8.01 12.29
C GLU A 423 -20.34 7.12 11.12
N LYS A 424 -20.73 7.71 9.99
CA LYS A 424 -21.14 6.97 8.79
C LYS A 424 -20.01 6.11 8.23
N CYS A 425 -18.82 6.68 8.06
CA CYS A 425 -17.66 5.97 7.52
C CYS A 425 -17.26 4.78 8.43
N PHE A 426 -17.21 4.99 9.75
CA PHE A 426 -16.88 3.92 10.69
C PHE A 426 -17.95 2.83 10.74
N LEU A 427 -19.24 3.16 10.68
CA LEU A 427 -20.30 2.16 10.61
C LEU A 427 -20.22 1.33 9.32
N GLN A 428 -19.99 1.98 8.18
CA GLN A 428 -19.77 1.28 6.91
C GLN A 428 -18.57 0.33 6.98
N ALA A 429 -17.46 0.75 7.60
CA ALA A 429 -16.29 -0.10 7.79
C ALA A 429 -16.63 -1.33 8.68
N VAL A 430 -17.39 -1.15 9.76
CA VAL A 430 -17.84 -2.26 10.62
C VAL A 430 -18.75 -3.22 9.86
N ASP A 431 -19.69 -2.69 9.07
CA ASP A 431 -20.60 -3.49 8.25
C ASP A 431 -19.82 -4.33 7.24
N MET A 432 -18.82 -3.74 6.56
CA MET A 432 -17.93 -4.47 5.66
C MET A 432 -17.16 -5.58 6.39
N VAL A 433 -16.53 -5.29 7.53
CA VAL A 433 -15.79 -6.30 8.31
C VAL A 433 -16.70 -7.45 8.78
N SER A 434 -17.95 -7.15 9.15
CA SER A 434 -18.91 -8.19 9.54
C SER A 434 -19.34 -9.05 8.35
N SER A 435 -19.56 -8.46 7.18
CA SER A 435 -19.94 -9.18 5.95
C SER A 435 -18.85 -10.15 5.47
N MET A 436 -17.57 -9.79 5.66
CA MET A 436 -16.43 -10.64 5.29
C MET A 436 -16.32 -11.94 6.10
N ARG A 437 -16.95 -12.00 7.29
CA ARG A 437 -16.86 -13.17 8.19
C ARG A 437 -17.88 -14.25 7.87
N HIS A 438 -19.06 -13.86 7.38
CA HIS A 438 -20.12 -14.81 7.05
C HIS A 438 -19.75 -15.76 5.89
N THR A 439 -18.74 -15.44 5.08
CA THR A 439 -18.24 -16.30 4.00
C THR A 439 -17.23 -17.35 4.48
N THR A 440 -16.61 -17.17 5.64
CA THR A 440 -15.49 -18.02 6.12
C THR A 440 -15.91 -19.00 7.22
N SER A 441 -16.99 -18.72 7.96
CA SER A 441 -17.50 -19.61 9.02
C SER A 441 -18.70 -20.45 8.53
N SER A 442 -18.41 -21.70 8.16
CA SER A 442 -19.42 -22.76 8.24
C SER A 442 -19.69 -23.05 9.71
N GLY A 443 -20.87 -22.64 10.18
CA GLY A 443 -21.53 -23.07 11.41
C GLY A 443 -20.68 -23.06 12.69
N ASP A 444 -20.72 -21.95 13.43
CA ASP A 444 -21.19 -22.00 14.83
C ASP A 444 -21.28 -20.57 15.42
N SER A 445 -22.32 -20.43 16.25
CA SER A 445 -22.73 -19.33 17.14
C SER A 445 -21.86 -18.07 17.24
N ASN A 446 -22.49 -16.92 16.95
CA ASN A 446 -22.66 -15.66 17.73
C ASN A 446 -21.63 -15.18 18.77
N ASP A 447 -20.45 -15.78 18.90
CA ASP A 447 -19.35 -15.23 19.69
C ASP A 447 -18.58 -14.26 18.81
N PHE A 448 -18.36 -13.07 19.34
CA PHE A 448 -17.65 -11.98 18.67
C PHE A 448 -16.17 -12.01 19.07
N PRO A 449 -15.28 -12.66 18.29
CA PRO A 449 -13.87 -12.29 18.33
C PRO A 449 -13.55 -11.56 17.02
N MET A 450 -13.80 -10.24 16.96
CA MET A 450 -13.12 -9.39 15.96
C MET A 450 -11.61 -9.60 16.10
N ASP A 451 -10.85 -9.56 15.00
CA ASP A 451 -9.38 -9.58 15.12
C ASP A 451 -8.94 -8.37 15.93
N ASP A 452 -7.88 -8.52 16.76
CA ASP A 452 -7.28 -7.45 17.58
C ASP A 452 -7.01 -6.18 16.73
N THR A 453 -6.73 -6.39 15.45
CA THR A 453 -6.56 -5.32 14.45
C THR A 453 -7.71 -4.32 14.49
N TRP A 454 -8.97 -4.75 14.61
CA TRP A 454 -10.15 -3.88 14.47
C TRP A 454 -10.59 -3.20 15.78
N GLU A 455 -9.88 -3.40 16.89
CA GLU A 455 -10.17 -2.68 18.13
C GLU A 455 -10.16 -1.15 17.96
N PRO A 456 -9.18 -0.52 17.25
CA PRO A 456 -9.15 0.92 17.08
C PRO A 456 -10.36 1.45 16.31
N LEU A 457 -10.94 0.66 15.40
CA LEU A 457 -12.16 1.02 14.68
C LEU A 457 -13.35 1.16 15.65
N LEU A 458 -13.55 0.17 16.53
CA LEU A 458 -14.61 0.21 17.54
C LEU A 458 -14.38 1.32 18.57
N ASN A 459 -13.12 1.52 19.00
CA ASN A 459 -12.76 2.57 19.94
C ASN A 459 -12.97 3.98 19.34
N ASN A 460 -12.59 4.19 18.07
CA ASN A 460 -12.81 5.46 17.36
C ASN A 460 -14.31 5.74 17.17
N LEU A 461 -15.12 4.72 16.88
CA LEU A 461 -16.58 4.87 16.83
C LEU A 461 -17.16 5.27 18.21
N GLY A 462 -16.68 4.67 19.31
CA GLY A 462 -17.04 5.09 20.67
C GLY A 462 -16.69 6.55 20.95
N HIS A 463 -15.52 7.02 20.47
CA HIS A 463 -15.13 8.42 20.57
C HIS A 463 -16.01 9.37 19.75
N VAL A 464 -16.43 8.97 18.55
CA VAL A 464 -17.39 9.73 17.73
C VAL A 464 -18.75 9.81 18.43
N CYS A 465 -19.29 8.69 18.91
CA CYS A 465 -20.57 8.66 19.63
C CYS A 465 -20.54 9.54 20.88
N ARG A 466 -19.43 9.54 21.63
CA ARG A 466 -19.21 10.44 22.77
C ARG A 466 -19.28 11.91 22.35
N LYS A 467 -18.63 12.31 21.24
CA LYS A 467 -18.67 13.69 20.73
C LYS A 467 -20.09 14.09 20.27
N LEU A 468 -20.84 13.14 19.72
CA LEU A 468 -22.25 13.30 19.37
C LEU A 468 -23.21 13.21 20.58
N LYS A 469 -22.69 13.07 21.81
CA LYS A 469 -23.45 12.90 23.07
C LYS A 469 -24.35 11.66 23.12
N LYS A 470 -24.10 10.68 22.26
CA LYS A 470 -24.76 9.36 22.27
C LYS A 470 -24.02 8.44 23.25
N TYR A 471 -24.13 8.73 24.54
CA TYR A 471 -23.28 8.08 25.57
C TYR A 471 -23.55 6.59 25.74
N ASP A 472 -24.80 6.13 25.63
CA ASP A 472 -25.13 4.71 25.77
C ASP A 472 -24.50 3.87 24.64
N GLN A 473 -24.56 4.37 23.40
CA GLN A 473 -23.90 3.74 22.26
C GLN A 473 -22.38 3.79 22.37
N ALA A 474 -21.82 4.89 22.89
CA ALA A 474 -20.38 4.99 23.14
C ALA A 474 -19.90 3.92 24.13
N ILE A 475 -20.65 3.67 25.20
CA ILE A 475 -20.36 2.61 26.17
C ILE A 475 -20.38 1.23 25.49
N ASP A 476 -21.42 0.94 24.69
CA ASP A 476 -21.53 -0.33 23.97
C ASP A 476 -20.34 -0.57 23.02
N PHE A 477 -19.94 0.43 22.22
CA PHE A 477 -18.79 0.28 21.32
C PHE A 477 -17.46 0.14 22.06
N HIS A 478 -17.24 0.88 23.15
CA HIS A 478 -16.03 0.70 23.96
C HIS A 478 -16.01 -0.66 24.70
N GLN A 479 -17.16 -1.19 25.12
CA GLN A 479 -17.26 -2.53 25.68
C GLN A 479 -16.96 -3.60 24.61
N LYS A 480 -17.49 -3.44 23.40
CA LYS A 480 -17.14 -4.30 22.25
C LYS A 480 -15.65 -4.25 21.93
N ALA A 481 -15.04 -3.07 21.97
CA ALA A 481 -13.59 -2.91 21.79
C ALA A 481 -12.80 -3.68 22.88
N LEU A 482 -13.27 -3.67 24.12
CA LEU A 482 -12.65 -4.41 25.22
C LEU A 482 -12.82 -5.94 25.09
N LEU A 483 -13.93 -6.42 24.52
CA LEU A 483 -14.09 -7.85 24.20
C LEU A 483 -13.05 -8.32 23.19
N VAL A 484 -12.67 -7.46 22.25
CA VAL A 484 -11.63 -7.73 21.24
C VAL A 484 -10.23 -7.65 21.85
N SER A 485 -9.93 -6.59 22.60
CA SER A 485 -8.64 -6.40 23.27
C SER A 485 -8.80 -6.12 24.78
N PRO A 486 -8.81 -7.16 25.62
CA PRO A 486 -9.07 -7.02 27.05
C PRO A 486 -8.02 -6.22 27.84
N MET A 487 -6.81 -6.05 27.29
CA MET A 487 -5.64 -5.47 27.98
C MET A 487 -5.34 -4.02 27.57
N ARG A 488 -6.26 -3.31 26.90
CA ARG A 488 -5.98 -1.98 26.35
C ARG A 488 -6.37 -0.86 27.33
N ALA A 489 -5.35 -0.19 27.89
CA ALA A 489 -5.54 0.87 28.89
C ALA A 489 -6.33 2.08 28.36
N SER A 490 -6.12 2.49 27.10
CA SER A 490 -6.82 3.64 26.49
C SER A 490 -8.33 3.44 26.43
N THR A 491 -8.78 2.21 26.16
CA THR A 491 -10.20 1.85 26.06
C THR A 491 -10.87 1.92 27.42
N PHE A 492 -10.19 1.47 28.49
CA PHE A 492 -10.66 1.65 29.87
C PHE A 492 -10.74 3.13 30.27
N ALA A 493 -9.74 3.94 29.92
CA ALA A 493 -9.76 5.38 30.19
C ALA A 493 -10.90 6.07 29.43
N ALA A 494 -11.18 5.66 28.19
CA ALA A 494 -12.31 6.16 27.40
C ALA A 494 -13.66 5.82 28.05
N LEU A 495 -13.85 4.58 28.52
CA LEU A 495 -15.03 4.15 29.28
C LEU A 495 -15.19 4.96 30.56
N GLY A 496 -14.14 5.08 31.38
CA GLY A 496 -14.16 5.88 32.60
C GLY A 496 -14.56 7.34 32.33
N TYR A 497 -14.07 7.90 31.23
CA TYR A 497 -14.41 9.25 30.79
C TYR A 497 -15.89 9.39 30.36
N VAL A 498 -16.44 8.42 29.62
CA VAL A 498 -17.87 8.43 29.26
C VAL A 498 -18.76 8.26 30.50
N TYR A 499 -18.36 7.43 31.47
CA TYR A 499 -19.09 7.30 32.74
C TYR A 499 -19.05 8.56 33.58
N ALA A 500 -17.91 9.26 33.62
CA ALA A 500 -17.81 10.57 34.27
C ALA A 500 -18.76 11.61 33.63
N LEU A 501 -18.86 11.62 32.29
CA LEU A 501 -19.81 12.50 31.58
C LEU A 501 -21.28 12.15 31.82
N THR A 502 -21.59 10.91 32.16
CA THR A 502 -22.95 10.45 32.51
C THR A 502 -23.25 10.52 34.01
N LEU A 503 -22.36 11.13 34.81
CA LEU A 503 -22.45 11.31 36.26
C LEU A 503 -22.46 10.01 37.07
N LYS A 504 -21.98 8.90 36.48
CA LYS A 504 -21.82 7.61 37.17
C LYS A 504 -20.40 7.50 37.71
N TYR A 505 -20.08 8.30 38.73
CA TYR A 505 -18.72 8.43 39.24
C TYR A 505 -18.15 7.14 39.84
N ASP A 506 -18.97 6.30 40.49
CA ASP A 506 -18.53 5.00 41.05
C ASP A 506 -17.87 4.13 39.97
N GLN A 507 -18.55 3.98 38.83
CA GLN A 507 -18.06 3.20 37.69
C GLN A 507 -16.87 3.89 37.03
N ALA A 508 -16.89 5.22 36.92
CA ALA A 508 -15.78 5.98 36.36
C ALA A 508 -14.47 5.77 37.14
N ILE A 509 -14.52 5.82 38.47
CA ILE A 509 -13.37 5.58 39.35
C ILE A 509 -12.82 4.17 39.12
N GLU A 510 -13.68 3.15 39.10
CA GLU A 510 -13.27 1.77 38.87
C GLU A 510 -12.54 1.60 37.53
N TYR A 511 -13.09 2.18 36.45
CA TYR A 511 -12.47 2.09 35.12
C TYR A 511 -11.18 2.89 34.98
N PHE A 512 -11.06 4.07 35.61
CA PHE A 512 -9.80 4.79 35.65
C PHE A 512 -8.73 4.07 36.46
N GLN A 513 -9.09 3.44 37.58
CA GLN A 513 -8.17 2.59 38.34
C GLN A 513 -7.70 1.39 37.54
N LYS A 514 -8.61 0.72 36.79
CA LYS A 514 -8.24 -0.35 35.86
C LYS A 514 -7.30 0.13 34.75
N ALA A 515 -7.54 1.32 34.18
CA ALA A 515 -6.64 1.91 33.19
C ALA A 515 -5.23 2.16 33.75
N LEU A 516 -5.14 2.74 34.96
CA LEU A 516 -3.87 3.01 35.64
C LEU A 516 -3.14 1.76 36.12
N ALA A 517 -3.88 0.69 36.42
CA ALA A 517 -3.30 -0.62 36.73
C ALA A 517 -2.52 -1.19 35.53
N LEU A 518 -3.02 -0.96 34.31
CA LEU A 518 -2.37 -1.37 33.06
C LEU A 518 -1.26 -0.39 32.64
N LYS A 519 -1.53 0.92 32.70
CA LYS A 519 -0.57 1.98 32.34
C LYS A 519 -0.46 3.00 33.46
N ARG A 520 0.57 2.85 34.29
CA ARG A 520 0.81 3.72 35.46
C ARG A 520 1.11 5.16 35.08
N ASP A 521 1.75 5.39 33.93
CA ASP A 521 2.26 6.70 33.51
C ASP A 521 1.21 7.53 32.74
N ASP A 522 -0.06 7.14 32.74
CA ASP A 522 -1.10 7.87 32.01
C ASP A 522 -1.57 9.13 32.78
N THR A 523 -0.95 10.26 32.48
CA THR A 523 -1.26 11.56 33.10
C THR A 523 -2.73 11.92 32.95
N PHE A 524 -3.33 11.66 31.79
CA PHE A 524 -4.75 11.91 31.55
C PHE A 524 -5.64 11.16 32.56
N SER A 525 -5.49 9.84 32.67
CA SER A 525 -6.28 9.04 33.61
C SER A 525 -6.08 9.49 35.06
N THR A 526 -4.85 9.86 35.47
CA THR A 526 -4.62 10.37 36.83
C THR A 526 -5.36 11.69 37.10
N THR A 527 -5.29 12.66 36.18
CA THR A 527 -5.97 13.96 36.33
C THR A 527 -7.48 13.81 36.32
N MET A 528 -8.02 12.98 35.42
CA MET A 528 -9.46 12.72 35.34
C MET A 528 -9.95 11.99 36.59
N LEU A 529 -9.22 11.00 37.08
CA LEU A 529 -9.55 10.30 38.33
C LEU A 529 -9.64 11.28 39.51
N ASN A 530 -8.67 12.19 39.65
CA ASN A 530 -8.71 13.20 40.71
C ASN A 530 -9.94 14.11 40.59
N SER A 531 -10.23 14.60 39.38
CA SER A 531 -11.41 15.45 39.15
C SER A 531 -12.74 14.72 39.46
N VAL A 532 -12.81 13.43 39.13
CA VAL A 532 -13.97 12.58 39.42
C VAL A 532 -14.11 12.31 40.91
N LEU A 533 -13.00 12.09 41.62
CA LEU A 533 -13.00 11.90 43.07
C LEU A 533 -13.47 13.17 43.79
N GLU A 534 -13.00 14.35 43.38
CA GLU A 534 -13.46 15.63 43.92
C GLU A 534 -14.96 15.84 43.69
N ALA A 535 -15.45 15.57 42.46
CA ALA A 535 -16.87 15.66 42.14
C ALA A 535 -17.71 14.69 42.98
N TYR A 536 -17.25 13.44 43.14
CA TYR A 536 -17.90 12.43 43.95
C TYR A 536 -17.98 12.83 45.43
N LEU A 537 -16.89 13.36 45.99
CA LEU A 537 -16.85 13.85 47.37
C LEU A 537 -17.78 15.06 47.60
N ASN A 538 -17.96 15.91 46.59
CA ASN A 538 -18.88 17.05 46.66
C ASN A 538 -20.36 16.62 46.59
N GLU A 539 -20.67 15.52 45.90
CA GLU A 539 -22.03 14.98 45.83
C GLU A 539 -22.39 14.05 47.00
N ALA A 540 -21.40 13.40 47.63
CA ALA A 540 -21.61 12.53 48.77
C ALA A 540 -21.94 13.35 50.05
N PRO A 541 -23.04 13.04 50.77
CA PRO A 541 -23.27 13.65 52.07
C PRO A 541 -22.16 13.24 53.05
N ALA A 542 -21.67 14.18 53.86
CA ALA A 542 -20.54 13.97 54.78
C ALA A 542 -20.70 12.75 55.71
N PHE A 543 -21.94 12.32 55.97
CA PHE A 543 -22.30 11.06 56.58
C PHE A 543 -23.78 10.70 56.28
N LEU A 544 -24.16 9.44 56.50
CA LEU A 544 -25.55 8.96 56.39
C LEU A 544 -26.47 9.72 57.36
N GLY A 545 -27.33 10.59 56.83
CA GLY A 545 -28.30 11.37 57.60
C GLY A 545 -27.97 12.86 57.77
N ALA A 546 -27.01 13.42 57.04
CA ALA A 546 -26.69 14.84 57.10
C ALA A 546 -27.88 15.72 56.61
N PRO A 547 -28.38 16.68 57.43
CA PRO A 547 -29.44 17.59 57.01
C PRO A 547 -28.96 18.51 55.87
N LYS A 548 -29.81 18.72 54.86
CA LYS A 548 -29.49 19.48 53.63
C LYS A 548 -29.25 20.98 53.84
N GLU A 549 -29.63 21.52 55.00
CA GLU A 549 -29.40 22.90 55.38
C GLU A 549 -28.66 22.95 56.71
N ILE A 550 -27.54 23.67 56.74
CA ILE A 550 -26.84 24.03 57.97
C ILE A 550 -27.65 25.16 58.61
N PRO A 551 -28.30 24.97 59.78
CA PRO A 551 -28.99 26.06 60.45
C PRO A 551 -27.97 27.17 60.77
N PRO A 552 -28.31 28.45 60.54
CA PRO A 552 -27.39 29.54 60.83
C PRO A 552 -27.03 29.55 62.31
N PRO A 553 -25.80 29.95 62.68
CA PRO A 553 -25.35 29.92 64.05
C PRO A 553 -26.27 30.84 64.88
N VAL A 554 -26.93 30.25 65.88
CA VAL A 554 -27.82 30.97 66.78
C VAL A 554 -26.97 31.88 67.66
N THR A 555 -26.84 33.15 67.28
CA THR A 555 -26.31 34.19 68.15
C THR A 555 -27.38 34.56 69.18
N ASN A 556 -27.49 33.75 70.24
CA ASN A 556 -28.23 34.12 71.44
C ASN A 556 -27.31 34.93 72.36
N LEU A 557 -27.35 36.26 72.20
CA LEU A 557 -27.05 37.19 73.28
C LEU A 557 -28.22 38.17 73.38
N ALA A 558 -29.17 37.80 74.24
CA ALA A 558 -30.20 38.69 74.72
C ALA A 558 -29.60 39.54 75.85
N GLU A 559 -29.54 40.85 75.65
CA GLU A 559 -29.55 41.80 76.77
C GLU A 559 -30.58 42.90 76.52
N THR A 560 -31.37 43.10 77.56
CA THR A 560 -32.59 43.89 77.64
C THR A 560 -32.32 45.35 77.99
N SER A 561 -33.24 46.20 77.52
CA SER A 561 -33.75 47.44 78.15
C SER A 561 -32.99 48.75 77.97
N GLY A 562 -33.76 49.82 77.71
CA GLY A 562 -33.41 51.17 78.15
C GLY A 562 -33.64 52.30 77.14
N ASN A 563 -34.79 52.95 77.23
CA ASN A 563 -35.13 54.26 76.65
C ASN A 563 -33.96 55.26 76.53
N ARG A 564 -33.87 55.96 75.39
CA ARG A 564 -33.73 57.43 75.35
C ARG A 564 -34.11 58.00 73.97
N HIS A 565 -35.08 58.91 73.99
CA HIS A 565 -35.33 59.92 72.96
C HIS A 565 -34.05 60.70 72.62
N VAL A 566 -33.88 61.11 71.36
CA VAL A 566 -33.89 62.52 70.90
C VAL A 566 -33.73 62.59 69.37
N LEU A 567 -34.65 63.36 68.78
CA LEU A 567 -34.74 64.03 67.48
C LEU A 567 -33.51 64.07 66.53
N ALA A 568 -33.72 63.73 65.24
CA ALA A 568 -33.94 64.70 64.15
C ALA A 568 -34.00 64.01 62.75
N THR A 569 -35.00 64.40 61.97
CA THR A 569 -35.38 64.03 60.58
C THR A 569 -34.59 64.82 59.51
N PRO A 570 -34.88 64.71 58.19
CA PRO A 570 -34.96 63.56 57.28
C PRO A 570 -34.26 63.81 55.92
N GLY A 571 -34.21 62.80 55.04
CA GLY A 571 -33.77 62.99 53.64
C GLY A 571 -34.02 61.81 52.70
N ILE A 572 -35.29 61.65 52.27
CA ILE A 572 -35.74 61.27 50.91
C ILE A 572 -35.28 59.90 50.39
N SER A 573 -36.10 58.84 50.56
CA SER A 573 -37.15 58.33 49.63
C SER A 573 -36.68 57.05 48.92
N LYS A 574 -37.18 55.89 49.38
CA LYS A 574 -38.30 55.11 48.79
C LYS A 574 -37.87 54.36 47.52
N ARG A 575 -37.73 53.02 47.60
CA ARG A 575 -38.78 51.97 47.41
C ARG A 575 -39.15 51.86 45.92
N LEU A 576 -39.27 50.71 45.26
CA LEU A 576 -39.76 49.35 45.59
C LEU A 576 -39.26 48.47 44.40
N MET A 577 -38.65 47.29 44.56
CA MET A 577 -39.25 45.95 44.75
C MET A 577 -40.44 45.58 43.84
N ALA A 578 -40.36 44.31 43.37
CA ALA A 578 -41.37 43.47 42.70
C ALA A 578 -41.48 43.66 41.16
N SER A 579 -41.66 42.64 40.31
CA SER A 579 -41.69 41.17 40.44
C SER A 579 -41.94 40.57 39.05
N THR A 580 -41.36 39.39 38.78
CA THR A 580 -41.92 38.24 38.02
C THR A 580 -42.41 38.35 36.56
N SER A 581 -41.79 37.48 35.75
CA SER A 581 -42.39 36.44 34.86
C SER A 581 -42.60 36.67 33.36
N ALA A 582 -42.19 35.61 32.63
CA ALA A 582 -42.74 35.03 31.40
C ALA A 582 -42.33 35.58 30.01
N MET A 583 -41.39 34.85 29.41
CA MET A 583 -41.49 34.12 28.12
C MET A 583 -42.43 34.68 27.03
N GLU A 584 -41.85 35.07 25.88
CA GLU A 584 -42.27 34.62 24.54
C GLU A 584 -41.30 35.11 23.43
N VAL A 585 -41.44 34.49 22.27
CA VAL A 585 -40.47 34.24 21.20
C VAL A 585 -40.51 35.33 20.10
N SER A 586 -39.37 35.58 19.45
CA SER A 586 -39.19 35.66 17.98
C SER A 586 -38.46 36.89 17.41
N ASN A 587 -37.47 36.53 16.56
CA ASN A 587 -37.11 37.08 15.24
C ASN A 587 -36.27 38.36 15.06
N MET A 588 -35.22 38.14 14.23
CA MET A 588 -34.59 39.04 13.23
C MET A 588 -33.77 40.20 13.82
N SER A 589 -32.61 40.63 13.31
CA SER A 589 -31.94 40.48 12.00
C SER A 589 -30.47 40.94 12.15
N MET A 590 -29.60 40.52 11.21
CA MET A 590 -28.28 41.10 10.95
C MET A 590 -28.32 42.63 10.72
N PRO A 591 -27.16 43.30 10.81
CA PRO A 591 -26.85 44.43 9.93
C PRO A 591 -25.68 44.10 8.99
N ASP A 592 -25.94 44.20 7.69
CA ASP A 592 -24.94 44.46 6.64
C ASP A 592 -24.46 45.92 6.67
N ILE A 593 -23.28 46.16 6.08
CA ILE A 593 -22.71 47.37 5.41
C ILE A 593 -21.17 47.24 5.55
N SER A 594 -20.31 47.40 4.55
CA SER A 594 -20.35 47.34 3.08
C SER A 594 -18.89 47.40 2.59
N GLU A 595 -18.65 46.73 1.48
CA GLU A 595 -17.55 46.81 0.49
C GLU A 595 -16.75 48.12 0.40
N GLU A 596 -15.43 48.01 0.24
CA GLU A 596 -14.70 48.22 -1.04
C GLU A 596 -13.18 48.00 -0.81
N ASP A 597 -12.55 47.12 -1.59
CA ASP A 597 -11.36 47.47 -2.38
C ASP A 597 -10.91 46.28 -3.25
N VAL A 598 -10.95 46.52 -4.56
CA VAL A 598 -10.62 45.64 -5.67
C VAL A 598 -9.15 45.85 -6.03
N ILE A 599 -8.33 44.80 -6.02
CA ILE A 599 -7.11 44.74 -6.84
C ILE A 599 -6.99 43.32 -7.43
N GLN A 600 -7.14 43.25 -8.75
CA GLN A 600 -6.73 42.15 -9.63
C GLN A 600 -5.20 42.01 -9.62
N MET A 601 -4.68 40.78 -9.68
CA MET A 601 -3.58 40.43 -10.59
C MET A 601 -3.37 38.90 -10.70
N ASP A 602 -3.76 38.39 -11.86
CA ASP A 602 -3.02 37.53 -12.79
C ASP A 602 -2.30 36.26 -12.31
N THR A 603 -2.86 35.14 -12.75
CA THR A 603 -2.16 33.89 -13.12
C THR A 603 -1.08 34.13 -14.17
N PRO A 604 0.00 33.33 -14.14
CA PRO A 604 0.57 32.87 -15.39
C PRO A 604 0.82 31.36 -15.40
N GLY A 605 0.28 30.68 -16.42
CA GLY A 605 0.90 29.50 -16.99
C GLY A 605 1.59 29.89 -18.29
N TYR A 606 2.74 29.28 -18.62
CA TYR A 606 3.13 28.89 -19.98
C TYR A 606 4.38 27.98 -19.96
N TYR A 607 4.44 27.18 -21.02
CA TYR A 607 5.34 26.10 -21.42
C TYR A 607 6.79 26.50 -21.82
N LEU A 608 7.71 25.51 -21.73
CA LEU A 608 8.96 25.24 -22.52
C LEU A 608 10.08 26.31 -22.48
N ASP A 609 11.39 26.04 -22.50
CA ASP A 609 12.16 25.00 -23.20
C ASP A 609 13.61 24.87 -22.63
N ALA A 610 14.31 23.82 -23.09
CA ALA A 610 15.63 23.30 -22.72
C ALA A 610 16.87 24.26 -22.67
N ARG A 611 17.88 23.89 -21.87
CA ARG A 611 19.24 23.43 -22.32
C ARG A 611 20.25 23.18 -21.18
N ASP A 612 21.08 22.18 -21.43
CA ASP A 612 22.22 21.64 -20.66
C ASP A 612 23.37 22.63 -20.40
N GLU A 613 24.12 22.42 -19.31
CA GLU A 613 25.57 22.08 -19.32
C GLU A 613 26.18 21.95 -17.90
N ASP A 614 26.76 20.77 -17.64
CA ASP A 614 28.07 20.47 -17.06
C ASP A 614 28.62 21.13 -15.76
N SER A 615 28.64 20.29 -14.71
CA SER A 615 29.85 19.71 -14.08
C SER A 615 30.79 20.49 -13.11
N VAL A 616 31.15 19.75 -12.04
CA VAL A 616 32.37 19.69 -11.20
C VAL A 616 32.64 20.66 -10.03
N LEU A 617 33.14 20.03 -8.94
CA LEU A 617 34.00 20.49 -7.81
C LEU A 617 33.25 21.00 -6.56
N SER A 618 33.06 20.17 -5.52
CA SER A 618 34.03 19.75 -4.48
C SER A 618 34.46 20.86 -3.51
N GLY A 619 34.11 20.66 -2.23
CA GLY A 619 35.08 20.76 -1.16
C GLY A 619 35.02 21.94 -0.19
N ILE A 620 34.95 21.55 1.09
CA ILE A 620 35.53 22.20 2.29
C ILE A 620 34.60 23.09 3.11
N GLY A 621 34.41 22.70 4.38
CA GLY A 621 33.99 23.63 5.42
C GLY A 621 33.43 23.01 6.71
N SER A 622 34.17 22.10 7.36
CA SER A 622 33.94 21.75 8.77
C SER A 622 33.92 22.99 9.65
N LEU A 623 33.02 23.09 10.64
CA LEU A 623 33.29 23.65 11.99
C LEU A 623 32.03 23.68 12.88
N ARG A 624 32.17 23.01 14.03
CA ARG A 624 31.70 23.37 15.39
C ARG A 624 30.21 23.27 15.75
N THR A 625 29.97 22.31 16.64
CA THR A 625 29.05 22.39 17.79
C THR A 625 28.99 23.77 18.44
N PRO A 626 27.82 24.13 18.99
CA PRO A 626 27.79 24.35 20.43
C PRO A 626 26.64 23.61 21.11
N SER A 627 26.99 23.12 22.30
CA SER A 627 26.14 22.65 23.39
C SER A 627 25.21 23.74 23.94
N ASP A 628 24.08 23.26 24.46
CA ASP A 628 23.26 23.79 25.56
C ASP A 628 22.45 25.09 25.40
N ALA A 629 21.23 24.95 25.94
CA ALA A 629 20.31 25.94 26.51
C ALA A 629 19.24 26.57 25.60
N LEU A 630 18.00 26.10 25.83
CA LEU A 630 16.73 26.84 26.03
C LEU A 630 15.57 26.03 25.40
N VAL A 631 15.04 25.00 26.06
CA VAL A 631 13.91 25.07 27.02
C VAL A 631 13.09 26.36 26.91
N THR A 632 11.99 26.32 26.16
CA THR A 632 10.62 26.46 26.69
C THR A 632 9.58 26.14 25.59
N PRO A 633 8.41 25.58 25.95
CA PRO A 633 7.42 25.07 25.01
C PRO A 633 6.39 26.15 24.65
N ALA A 634 6.07 26.29 23.36
CA ALA A 634 4.90 27.03 22.92
C ALA A 634 3.67 26.11 22.98
N ASN A 635 2.87 26.39 24.00
CA ASN A 635 1.61 25.76 24.35
C ASN A 635 0.51 26.30 23.42
N SER A 636 -0.07 25.46 22.57
CA SER A 636 -1.35 25.74 21.90
C SER A 636 -2.28 24.54 21.98
N GLY A 637 -2.85 24.37 23.18
CA GLY A 637 -4.20 23.90 23.48
C GLY A 637 -4.97 23.13 22.41
N THR A 638 -4.63 21.86 22.21
CA THR A 638 -5.61 20.81 21.91
C THR A 638 -5.16 19.56 22.63
N VAL A 639 -5.74 19.29 23.81
CA VAL A 639 -5.53 18.04 24.53
C VAL A 639 -6.25 16.95 23.72
N GLY A 640 -5.49 16.33 22.83
CA GLY A 640 -5.95 15.25 21.96
C GLY A 640 -6.30 14.03 22.78
N PHE A 641 -7.59 13.69 22.80
CA PHE A 641 -8.13 12.44 23.30
C PHE A 641 -7.46 11.24 22.62
N GLY A 642 -7.57 10.05 23.22
CA GLY A 642 -7.15 8.74 22.67
C GLY A 642 -7.78 8.31 21.34
N PHE A 643 -8.11 9.26 20.48
CA PHE A 643 -8.36 9.08 19.07
C PHE A 643 -7.04 8.72 18.39
N ARG A 644 -6.95 7.51 17.84
CA ARG A 644 -5.74 7.01 17.21
C ARG A 644 -5.93 7.01 15.70
N PRO A 645 -5.28 7.92 14.96
CA PRO A 645 -5.12 7.79 13.52
C PRO A 645 -4.18 6.62 13.22
N GLY A 646 -4.46 5.79 12.21
CA GLY A 646 -3.39 5.01 11.58
C GLY A 646 -2.91 3.72 12.23
N GLU A 647 -3.44 3.27 13.36
CA GLU A 647 -2.86 2.08 14.03
C GLU A 647 -3.30 0.74 13.44
N LEU A 648 -4.25 0.72 12.51
CA LEU A 648 -4.57 -0.50 11.77
C LEU A 648 -3.40 -0.98 10.90
N GLY A 649 -2.50 -0.05 10.49
CA GLY A 649 -1.26 -0.34 9.76
C GLY A 649 0.01 -0.37 10.61
N ARG A 650 -0.01 0.21 11.82
CA ARG A 650 1.11 0.14 12.78
C ARG A 650 0.84 -0.98 13.77
N GLY A 651 1.50 -2.12 13.56
CA GLY A 651 1.44 -3.26 14.46
C GLY A 651 1.76 -2.84 15.90
N HIS A 652 0.73 -2.71 16.73
CA HIS A 652 0.93 -2.47 18.15
C HIS A 652 1.52 -3.72 18.80
N MET A 653 2.70 -3.56 19.39
CA MET A 653 3.37 -4.58 20.18
C MET A 653 2.73 -4.65 21.57
N ARG A 654 2.57 -5.89 22.04
CA ARG A 654 2.50 -6.16 23.47
C ARG A 654 3.80 -5.66 24.08
N GLN A 655 3.75 -4.57 24.84
CA GLN A 655 4.79 -4.31 25.83
C GLN A 655 4.61 -5.34 26.94
N THR A 656 5.11 -6.56 26.73
CA THR A 656 5.44 -7.44 27.84
C THR A 656 6.76 -6.97 28.39
N SER A 657 6.69 -6.12 29.42
CA SER A 657 7.79 -5.93 30.36
C SER A 657 7.97 -7.22 31.16
N GLU A 658 8.52 -8.24 30.54
CA GLU A 658 9.10 -9.38 31.22
C GLU A 658 10.53 -9.50 30.73
N THR A 659 11.45 -9.15 31.62
CA THR A 659 12.86 -9.53 31.58
C THR A 659 12.92 -11.05 31.53
N ILE A 660 12.96 -11.61 30.32
CA ILE A 660 13.37 -12.99 30.09
C ILE A 660 14.76 -12.91 29.48
N GLU A 661 15.76 -13.01 30.36
CA GLU A 661 17.09 -13.48 29.98
C GLU A 661 16.92 -14.90 29.45
N GLU A 662 16.80 -15.04 28.13
CA GLU A 662 17.02 -16.32 27.47
C GLU A 662 18.23 -16.17 26.55
N ASP A 663 19.31 -16.84 26.98
CA ASP A 663 20.57 -17.01 26.29
C ASP A 663 20.35 -17.46 24.85
N THR A 664 20.59 -16.55 23.90
CA THR A 664 20.88 -16.93 22.52
C THR A 664 22.39 -17.09 22.38
N PRO A 665 22.90 -18.23 21.90
CA PRO A 665 24.33 -18.41 21.76
C PRO A 665 24.87 -17.52 20.63
N ASP A 666 25.78 -16.62 20.98
CA ASP A 666 26.65 -15.88 20.06
C ASP A 666 27.40 -16.85 19.13
N ILE A 667 26.84 -17.10 17.94
CA ILE A 667 27.58 -17.70 16.82
C ILE A 667 27.23 -16.93 15.54
N ILE A 668 27.67 -15.67 15.48
CA ILE A 668 27.96 -14.98 14.22
C ILE A 668 29.32 -14.31 14.36
N GLN A 669 30.39 -15.09 14.19
CA GLN A 669 31.63 -14.64 13.57
C GLN A 669 32.32 -15.85 12.93
N ARG A 670 32.23 -15.93 11.59
CA ARG A 670 33.18 -16.52 10.62
C ARG A 670 32.45 -17.17 9.43
N ARG A 671 32.22 -16.38 8.39
CA ARG A 671 32.89 -16.53 7.08
C ARG A 671 32.59 -15.35 6.18
#